data_AF-E6KR37-F1
#
_entry.id   AF-E6KR37-F1
#
_cell.length_a   1.000
_cell.length_b   1.000
_cell.length_c   1.000
_cell.angle_alpha   90.00
_cell.angle_beta   90.00
_cell.angle_gamma   90.00
#
_symmetry.space_group_name_H-M   'P 1'
#
loop_
_entity.id
_entity.type
_entity.pdbx_description
1 polymer ?
#
loop_
_entity_poly.entity_id
_entity_poly.type
_entity_poly.pdbx_seq_one_letter_code
_entity_poly.pdbx_strand_id
1 'polypeptide(L)'
;MTIYRYDMTIPVRVASVLHSGGIDSVPERPITDDDGRTAQPNAFARNGIGEAILPGRSIKGVIRTAFEEHAEALRFKKEELKRLWGGEMRREVGTSKKKHEKENDDPLSLRASALAFHHAVVWERIDGELPHRMSTAIDPATGCVKDGALFAYEYLPVGTSFDIRISAEATDDGTGGSGGGTKPASPDLVVRALKAILTLIKHDMISLGGRTGSGWGRVELREEEIAYEKVSIPARTSKGNEPTRVLSSLVGKPEVAQLEPPRSFTHNHALTSIKIEWDAPSGLFVGMHRPKGIRSDEKETIAAAPLRNWRKNIGPKEDDAFLTTHGEVSYPIQAEGDTAALMLPGTSIRGVLRSRCARIESNAQSAPNSEETPLSQYLFGTTEYRGAVRVDDCEGDLSESGGNSPLKLTRNAIDRVTGSAAHGALYAELLYPHAKWKPIRIEVDHPQLCRNILRDSEVATLAEKQNDASPCESEAVKGRLRAALLLLALSVVDLCEGVLPLGGGSGGGLGSIEVSRVSFGGLPDGAPGVDAIYAPAVSGGDCATERRERATYARDILWEVLRKLGVEVSSGTGRSTLEEKAISFIRDNCVSSPQTGQPESSRSTNGIHPTRLTIEWGSPTGVFVHDVQATDDSNVLLPLRAKTSTLNDENCSDPLLLPGTSIRGALRARCSRIARTVLYATGQATESDSFHAEATEDAGAPGSGGGRFSRDIHEQLAHDPGLVRYMFGTTEYRGAIRVLDCTTIDLGDRLKIPHNAIDRWTGGVINGGLFFEIVYPHAQWNDIIIEVDPAQLLRNVRTDCAGTGLSEEAMKGRTRASWCLLGLALAELSAGTLPLGGKTTRGLGQVEVTGISVSGADGTIITAPASETLWPTHDAEGPAVPQNAAHALLAYLRGEPGGREGYTGWAEYLREPAVATNGVPADVEGENQ
;
A
#
# COMPACT_ATOMS: atom_id res chain seq x y z
N MET A 1 -35.47 -5.64 48.09
CA MET A 1 -34.68 -5.46 46.86
C MET A 1 -33.22 -5.57 47.27
N THR A 2 -32.47 -6.46 46.64
CA THR A 2 -31.03 -6.61 46.90
C THR A 2 -30.30 -6.12 45.67
N ILE A 3 -29.32 -5.26 45.86
CA ILE A 3 -28.44 -4.78 44.78
C ILE A 3 -27.20 -5.66 44.81
N TYR A 4 -26.78 -6.17 43.67
CA TYR A 4 -25.52 -6.88 43.51
C TYR A 4 -24.57 -6.02 42.70
N ARG A 5 -23.34 -5.89 43.18
CA ARG A 5 -22.23 -5.28 42.45
C ARG A 5 -21.27 -6.36 42.02
N TYR A 6 -20.87 -6.30 40.76
CA TYR A 6 -19.86 -7.15 40.17
C TYR A 6 -18.65 -6.29 39.81
N ASP A 7 -17.46 -6.79 40.06
CA ASP A 7 -16.20 -6.21 39.61
C ASP A 7 -15.36 -7.29 38.94
N MET A 8 -14.88 -7.03 37.73
CA MET A 8 -14.18 -7.99 36.90
C MET A 8 -12.99 -7.31 36.25
N THR A 9 -11.82 -7.93 36.35
CA THR A 9 -10.58 -7.48 35.72
C THR A 9 -10.18 -8.49 34.66
N ILE A 10 -10.07 -8.04 33.42
CA ILE A 10 -9.76 -8.89 32.27
C ILE A 10 -8.33 -8.56 31.81
N PRO A 11 -7.35 -9.43 32.08
CA PRO A 11 -5.98 -9.22 31.62
C PRO A 11 -5.89 -9.51 30.12
N VAL A 12 -5.50 -8.50 29.36
CA VAL A 12 -5.36 -8.60 27.89
C VAL A 12 -3.95 -8.28 27.44
N ARG A 13 -3.60 -8.81 26.27
CA ARG A 13 -2.36 -8.54 25.56
C ARG A 13 -2.66 -7.97 24.18
N VAL A 14 -1.93 -6.95 23.78
CA VAL A 14 -1.97 -6.37 22.44
C VAL A 14 -1.38 -7.36 21.44
N ALA A 15 -2.21 -7.92 20.57
CA ALA A 15 -1.81 -8.85 19.52
C ALA A 15 -1.47 -8.14 18.20
N SER A 16 -2.10 -6.99 17.95
CA SER A 16 -1.72 -6.07 16.90
C SER A 16 -1.72 -4.65 17.41
N VAL A 17 -0.88 -3.80 16.81
CA VAL A 17 -0.62 -2.46 17.34
C VAL A 17 -1.88 -1.65 17.58
N LEU A 18 -1.89 -0.86 18.64
CA LEU A 18 -3.10 -0.20 19.12
C LEU A 18 -2.86 1.30 19.25
N HIS A 19 -3.78 2.09 18.71
CA HIS A 19 -3.79 3.54 18.89
C HIS A 19 -5.16 4.00 19.35
N SER A 20 -5.21 4.88 20.34
CA SER A 20 -6.44 5.54 20.77
C SER A 20 -6.21 7.05 20.77
N GLY A 21 -6.94 7.76 19.92
CA GLY A 21 -6.82 9.21 19.80
C GLY A 21 -7.16 9.93 21.11
N GLY A 22 -6.32 10.89 21.49
CA GLY A 22 -6.53 11.81 22.62
C GLY A 22 -7.39 13.03 22.29
N ILE A 23 -7.60 13.89 23.28
CA ILE A 23 -8.12 15.25 23.03
C ILE A 23 -7.08 15.97 22.18
N ASP A 24 -7.52 16.69 21.13
CA ASP A 24 -6.72 17.50 20.21
C ASP A 24 -5.93 18.62 20.93
N SER A 25 -5.00 18.29 21.81
CA SER A 25 -3.95 19.20 22.20
C SER A 25 -2.95 19.22 21.06
N VAL A 26 -2.78 20.40 20.44
CA VAL A 26 -1.78 20.62 19.38
C VAL A 26 -0.42 20.12 19.89
N PRO A 27 0.19 19.11 19.27
CA PRO A 27 1.52 18.64 19.65
C PRO A 27 2.53 19.79 19.57
N GLU A 28 3.44 19.88 20.53
CA GLU A 28 4.38 21.01 20.62
C GLU A 28 5.31 21.14 19.40
N ARG A 29 5.53 20.06 18.63
CA ARG A 29 6.47 20.06 17.49
C ARG A 29 5.99 19.21 16.31
N PRO A 30 5.91 19.76 15.09
CA PRO A 30 5.69 18.97 13.88
C PRO A 30 6.94 18.16 13.52
N ILE A 31 6.74 16.92 13.07
CA ILE A 31 7.81 16.09 12.50
C ILE A 31 7.96 16.50 11.04
N THR A 32 9.16 16.95 10.66
CA THR A 32 9.49 17.29 9.27
C THR A 32 10.46 16.26 8.74
N ASP A 33 10.13 15.59 7.63
CA ASP A 33 11.05 14.66 6.99
C ASP A 33 12.06 15.38 6.08
N ASP A 34 13.02 14.62 5.54
CA ASP A 34 14.06 15.14 4.64
C ASP A 34 13.48 15.82 3.37
N ASP A 35 12.31 15.36 2.92
CA ASP A 35 11.58 15.94 1.77
C ASP A 35 10.82 17.22 2.14
N GLY A 36 10.94 17.69 3.39
CA GLY A 36 10.28 18.91 3.88
C GLY A 36 8.79 18.73 4.20
N ARG A 37 8.26 17.50 4.18
CA ARG A 37 6.86 17.23 4.52
C ARG A 37 6.70 17.25 6.03
N THR A 38 5.68 17.98 6.50
CA THR A 38 5.40 18.14 7.93
C THR A 38 4.19 17.31 8.34
N ALA A 39 4.31 16.52 9.40
CA ALA A 39 3.22 15.80 10.04
C ALA A 39 3.11 16.17 11.52
N GLN A 40 1.90 16.41 11.99
CA GLN A 40 1.63 16.51 13.42
C GLN A 40 1.38 15.10 13.99
N PRO A 41 2.09 14.67 15.05
CA PRO A 41 1.84 13.39 15.68
C PRO A 41 0.45 13.32 16.30
N ASN A 42 -0.32 12.31 15.93
CA ASN A 42 -1.55 11.95 16.63
C ASN A 42 -1.15 11.27 17.93
N ALA A 43 -1.22 12.04 19.02
CA ALA A 43 -0.90 11.57 20.35
C ALA A 43 -1.91 10.54 20.85
N PHE A 44 -1.42 9.62 21.67
CA PHE A 44 -2.26 8.67 22.39
C PHE A 44 -3.04 9.41 23.48
N ALA A 45 -4.26 8.96 23.77
CA ALA A 45 -5.06 9.52 24.86
C ALA A 45 -4.32 9.39 26.20
N ARG A 46 -4.17 10.50 26.93
CA ARG A 46 -3.49 10.54 28.23
C ARG A 46 -4.39 11.01 29.36
N ASN A 47 -4.07 10.61 30.59
CA ASN A 47 -4.69 11.15 31.79
C ASN A 47 -4.03 12.47 32.22
N GLY A 48 -4.54 13.10 33.29
CA GLY A 48 -4.02 14.39 33.79
C GLY A 48 -2.58 14.35 34.33
N ILE A 49 -1.98 13.18 34.49
CA ILE A 49 -0.58 13.00 34.92
C ILE A 49 0.36 12.57 33.78
N GLY A 50 -0.17 12.42 32.56
CA GLY A 50 0.58 12.15 31.34
C GLY A 50 0.71 10.68 30.94
N GLU A 51 0.08 9.74 31.66
CA GLU A 51 0.08 8.31 31.33
C GLU A 51 -0.89 8.01 30.21
N ALA A 52 -0.57 7.05 29.34
CA ALA A 52 -1.45 6.68 28.24
C ALA A 52 -2.60 5.82 28.78
N ILE A 53 -3.83 6.17 28.36
CA ILE A 53 -5.06 5.52 28.79
C ILE A 53 -5.93 5.10 27.62
N LEU A 54 -6.61 3.98 27.76
CA LEU A 54 -7.79 3.65 26.96
C LEU A 54 -9.03 4.18 27.67
N PRO A 55 -9.76 5.15 27.08
CA PRO A 55 -10.95 5.69 27.71
C PRO A 55 -12.02 4.62 27.90
N GLY A 56 -12.65 4.55 29.09
CA GLY A 56 -13.73 3.60 29.36
C GLY A 56 -14.90 3.72 28.37
N ARG A 57 -15.17 4.93 27.86
CA ARG A 57 -16.14 5.17 26.78
C ARG A 57 -15.79 4.45 25.47
N SER A 58 -14.50 4.40 25.13
CA SER A 58 -14.01 3.75 23.91
C SER A 58 -14.12 2.24 24.04
N ILE A 59 -13.70 1.70 25.18
CA ILE A 59 -13.85 0.26 25.51
C ILE A 59 -15.33 -0.13 25.47
N LYS A 60 -16.20 0.63 26.16
CA LYS A 60 -17.64 0.42 26.17
C LYS A 60 -18.23 0.44 24.75
N GLY A 61 -17.86 1.42 23.93
CA GLY A 61 -18.39 1.59 22.58
C GLY A 61 -18.06 0.41 21.65
N VAL A 62 -16.82 -0.07 21.69
CA VAL A 62 -16.38 -1.21 20.87
C VAL A 62 -17.07 -2.50 21.33
N ILE A 63 -17.03 -2.79 22.63
CA ILE A 63 -17.63 -4.02 23.17
C ILE A 63 -19.13 -4.02 22.93
N ARG A 64 -19.81 -2.89 23.18
CA ARG A 64 -21.24 -2.74 22.88
C ARG A 64 -21.55 -3.01 21.42
N THR A 65 -20.72 -2.50 20.50
CA THR A 65 -20.91 -2.70 19.06
C THR A 65 -20.81 -4.18 18.70
N ALA A 66 -19.74 -4.86 19.10
CA ALA A 66 -19.58 -6.30 18.85
C ALA A 66 -20.72 -7.11 19.51
N PHE A 67 -21.15 -6.72 20.71
CA PHE A 67 -22.24 -7.39 21.42
C PHE A 67 -23.59 -7.24 20.70
N GLU A 68 -23.92 -6.03 20.22
CA GLU A 68 -25.13 -5.79 19.43
C GLU A 68 -25.08 -6.52 18.08
N GLU A 69 -23.91 -6.61 17.45
CA GLU A 69 -23.70 -7.37 16.20
C GLU A 69 -23.89 -8.88 16.38
N HIS A 70 -23.46 -9.44 17.51
CA HIS A 70 -23.55 -10.87 17.80
C HIS A 70 -24.68 -11.26 18.75
N ALA A 71 -25.64 -10.37 18.99
CA ALA A 71 -26.69 -10.58 19.99
C ALA A 71 -27.49 -11.88 19.74
N GLU A 72 -27.82 -12.19 18.49
CA GLU A 72 -28.56 -13.41 18.13
C GLU A 72 -27.74 -14.67 18.38
N ALA A 73 -26.48 -14.69 17.95
CA ALA A 73 -25.55 -15.81 18.19
C ALA A 73 -25.28 -16.02 19.69
N LEU A 74 -25.21 -14.93 20.45
CA LEU A 74 -25.07 -14.93 21.91
C LEU A 74 -26.39 -15.19 22.65
N ARG A 75 -27.52 -15.34 21.93
CA ARG A 75 -28.88 -15.60 22.44
C ARG A 75 -29.42 -14.50 23.37
N PHE A 76 -29.20 -13.23 23.03
CA PHE A 76 -29.74 -12.06 23.72
C PHE A 76 -30.94 -11.46 22.97
N LYS A 77 -31.97 -11.06 23.72
CA LYS A 77 -33.13 -10.35 23.17
C LYS A 77 -32.91 -8.83 23.17
N LYS A 78 -33.58 -8.10 22.27
CA LYS A 78 -33.52 -6.63 22.19
C LYS A 78 -33.79 -5.94 23.54
N GLU A 79 -34.77 -6.45 24.30
CA GLU A 79 -35.12 -5.89 25.62
C GLU A 79 -34.06 -6.16 26.70
N GLU A 80 -33.29 -7.24 26.59
CA GLU A 80 -32.17 -7.53 27.51
C GLU A 80 -30.98 -6.59 27.24
N LEU A 81 -30.72 -6.28 25.98
CA LEU A 81 -29.68 -5.31 25.58
C LEU A 81 -29.96 -3.90 26.11
N LYS A 82 -31.22 -3.44 26.05
CA LYS A 82 -31.62 -2.15 26.63
C LYS A 82 -31.36 -2.09 28.14
N ARG A 83 -31.54 -3.22 28.85
CA ARG A 83 -31.27 -3.32 30.29
C ARG A 83 -29.78 -3.26 30.62
N LEU A 84 -28.92 -3.80 29.74
CA LEU A 84 -27.47 -3.81 29.94
C LEU A 84 -26.82 -2.47 29.58
N TRP A 85 -27.15 -1.91 28.40
CA TRP A 85 -26.43 -0.78 27.81
C TRP A 85 -27.07 0.59 28.05
N GLY A 86 -28.33 0.64 28.50
CA GLY A 86 -29.13 1.86 28.65
C GLY A 86 -30.26 1.96 27.63
N GLY A 87 -31.19 2.90 27.83
CA GLY A 87 -32.47 2.97 27.11
C GLY A 87 -32.39 3.25 25.59
N GLU A 88 -31.28 3.80 25.09
CA GLU A 88 -31.09 4.12 23.68
C GLU A 88 -30.33 3.01 22.96
N MET A 89 -30.90 2.45 21.88
CA MET A 89 -30.20 1.55 20.96
C MET A 89 -29.36 2.36 19.97
N ARG A 90 -28.20 1.84 19.53
CA ARG A 90 -27.31 2.54 18.56
C ARG A 90 -28.03 3.00 17.29
N ARG A 91 -29.01 2.21 16.80
CA ARG A 91 -29.82 2.52 15.60
C ARG A 91 -30.73 3.74 15.78
N GLU A 92 -30.98 4.16 17.01
CA GLU A 92 -31.88 5.25 17.39
C GLU A 92 -31.11 6.52 17.78
N VAL A 93 -29.77 6.47 17.84
CA VAL A 93 -28.90 7.60 18.17
C VAL A 93 -28.61 8.40 16.89
N GLY A 94 -29.05 9.66 16.85
CA GLY A 94 -28.78 10.59 15.74
C GLY A 94 -29.79 10.59 14.59
N THR A 95 -30.83 9.74 14.64
CA THR A 95 -32.00 9.94 13.77
C THR A 95 -32.75 11.16 14.28
N SER A 96 -32.81 12.23 13.48
CA SER A 96 -33.75 13.31 13.79
C SER A 96 -35.12 12.66 13.85
N LYS A 97 -35.83 12.80 14.97
CA LYS A 97 -37.26 12.45 15.03
C LYS A 97 -37.89 13.16 13.84
N LYS A 98 -38.28 12.42 12.78
CA LYS A 98 -39.11 12.98 11.72
C LYS A 98 -40.28 13.63 12.43
N LYS A 99 -40.40 14.95 12.31
CA LYS A 99 -41.55 15.73 12.74
C LYS A 99 -42.76 15.21 11.95
N HIS A 100 -43.40 14.15 12.43
CA HIS A 100 -44.78 13.82 12.12
C HIS A 100 -45.41 13.13 13.34
N GLU A 101 -45.99 13.99 14.18
CA GLU A 101 -47.34 13.85 14.74
C GLU A 101 -47.75 12.46 15.24
N LYS A 102 -47.50 12.22 16.53
CA LYS A 102 -48.57 11.93 17.49
C LYS A 102 -48.11 12.30 18.91
N GLU A 103 -48.89 13.16 19.53
CA GLU A 103 -48.63 13.92 20.75
C GLU A 103 -48.84 13.09 22.04
N ASN A 104 -48.43 11.83 22.08
CA ASN A 104 -48.73 10.92 23.20
C ASN A 104 -47.65 9.90 23.60
N ASP A 105 -46.40 10.06 23.15
CA ASP A 105 -45.29 9.24 23.66
C ASP A 105 -44.58 10.00 24.79
N ASP A 106 -44.83 9.58 26.03
CA ASP A 106 -44.05 9.99 27.20
C ASP A 106 -42.55 9.85 26.91
N PRO A 107 -41.69 10.78 27.38
CA PRO A 107 -40.25 10.65 27.19
C PRO A 107 -39.79 9.31 27.78
N LEU A 108 -39.21 8.46 26.93
CA LEU A 108 -38.60 7.18 27.35
C LEU A 108 -37.75 7.43 28.61
N SER A 109 -38.04 6.71 29.70
CA SER A 109 -37.29 6.84 30.94
C SER A 109 -35.81 6.57 30.67
N LEU A 110 -34.98 7.61 30.61
CA LEU A 110 -33.54 7.51 30.42
C LEU A 110 -32.96 6.70 31.59
N ARG A 111 -32.58 5.45 31.31
CA ARG A 111 -32.05 4.54 32.32
C ARG A 111 -30.54 4.42 32.20
N ALA A 112 -29.85 4.51 33.34
CA ALA A 112 -28.43 4.22 33.45
C ALA A 112 -28.12 2.75 33.05
N SER A 113 -27.00 2.57 32.38
CA SER A 113 -26.49 1.26 31.96
C SER A 113 -26.11 0.40 33.17
N ALA A 114 -26.42 -0.90 33.13
CA ALA A 114 -26.00 -1.84 34.15
C ALA A 114 -24.49 -2.12 34.13
N LEU A 115 -23.81 -1.88 33.00
CA LEU A 115 -22.38 -2.08 32.80
C LEU A 115 -21.63 -0.73 32.76
N ALA A 116 -20.65 -0.59 33.63
CA ALA A 116 -19.70 0.51 33.67
C ALA A 116 -18.29 0.01 33.32
N PHE A 117 -17.64 0.72 32.40
CA PHE A 117 -16.30 0.42 31.91
C PHE A 117 -15.36 1.51 32.41
N HIS A 118 -14.28 1.10 33.07
CA HIS A 118 -13.31 2.01 33.64
C HIS A 118 -12.25 2.41 32.62
N HIS A 119 -11.54 3.50 32.89
CA HIS A 119 -10.34 3.84 32.12
C HIS A 119 -9.27 2.79 32.41
N ALA A 120 -8.64 2.26 31.36
CA ALA A 120 -7.49 1.38 31.51
C ALA A 120 -6.22 2.19 31.31
N VAL A 121 -5.30 2.16 32.27
CA VAL A 121 -3.93 2.66 32.06
C VAL A 121 -3.19 1.60 31.26
N VAL A 122 -2.63 2.01 30.12
CA VAL A 122 -2.04 1.09 29.13
C VAL A 122 -0.55 1.34 28.91
N TRP A 123 -0.05 2.48 29.38
CA TRP A 123 1.37 2.80 29.38
C TRP A 123 1.67 3.78 30.51
N GLU A 124 2.58 3.40 31.40
CA GLU A 124 2.92 4.25 32.54
C GLU A 124 4.00 5.26 32.16
N ARG A 125 4.09 6.36 32.91
CA ARG A 125 5.10 7.39 32.67
C ARG A 125 6.53 6.88 32.90
N ILE A 126 6.69 5.88 33.77
CA ILE A 126 7.99 5.27 34.08
C ILE A 126 8.57 4.49 32.90
N ASP A 127 7.70 4.03 31.98
CA ASP A 127 8.10 3.25 30.80
C ASP A 127 8.65 4.12 29.66
N GLY A 128 8.64 5.44 29.82
CA GLY A 128 9.15 6.40 28.85
C GLY A 128 8.14 6.80 27.77
N GLU A 129 8.64 7.30 26.64
CA GLU A 129 7.82 7.78 25.52
C GLU A 129 7.33 6.62 24.64
N LEU A 130 6.10 6.74 24.13
CA LEU A 130 5.55 5.77 23.20
C LEU A 130 6.21 5.89 21.82
N PRO A 131 6.39 4.78 21.09
CA PRO A 131 6.91 4.82 19.75
C PRO A 131 5.92 5.49 18.79
N HIS A 132 6.48 6.13 17.78
CA HIS A 132 5.75 6.76 16.69
C HIS A 132 5.82 5.89 15.44
N ARG A 133 4.73 5.86 14.69
CA ARG A 133 4.67 5.26 13.36
C ARG A 133 4.10 6.23 12.36
N MET A 134 4.85 6.47 11.30
CA MET A 134 4.50 7.31 10.19
C MET A 134 3.76 6.45 9.17
N SER A 135 2.73 7.03 8.61
CA SER A 135 1.93 6.44 7.57
C SER A 135 1.71 7.49 6.52
N THR A 136 1.84 7.07 5.26
CA THR A 136 1.44 7.87 4.12
C THR A 136 0.07 7.41 3.63
N ALA A 137 -0.74 8.32 3.10
CA ALA A 137 -1.94 7.93 2.37
C ALA A 137 -1.61 7.73 0.90
N ILE A 138 -2.03 6.60 0.33
CA ILE A 138 -1.98 6.38 -1.12
C ILE A 138 -3.25 6.94 -1.74
N ASP A 139 -3.08 7.86 -2.69
CA ASP A 139 -4.15 8.40 -3.52
C ASP A 139 -4.75 7.26 -4.37
N PRO A 140 -6.07 7.01 -4.29
CA PRO A 140 -6.70 5.93 -5.04
C PRO A 140 -6.56 6.07 -6.57
N ALA A 141 -6.62 7.29 -7.10
CA ALA A 141 -6.58 7.56 -8.54
C ALA A 141 -5.15 7.46 -9.09
N THR A 142 -4.21 8.20 -8.48
CA THR A 142 -2.82 8.25 -8.97
C THR A 142 -2.01 7.04 -8.52
N GLY A 143 -2.39 6.41 -7.41
CA GLY A 143 -1.64 5.33 -6.73
C GLY A 143 -0.29 5.79 -6.18
N CYS A 144 -0.09 7.09 -6.04
CA CYS A 144 1.06 7.69 -5.38
C CYS A 144 0.73 8.10 -3.95
N VAL A 145 1.77 8.45 -3.18
CA VAL A 145 1.58 9.10 -1.90
C VAL A 145 0.90 10.44 -2.13
N LYS A 146 -0.25 10.66 -1.47
CA LYS A 146 -1.01 11.90 -1.54
C LYS A 146 -0.21 13.04 -0.91
N ASP A 147 -0.16 14.18 -1.57
CA ASP A 147 0.54 15.37 -1.07
C ASP A 147 -0.06 15.85 0.27
N GLY A 148 0.81 16.30 1.17
CA GLY A 148 0.45 16.70 2.54
C GLY A 148 -0.12 15.60 3.44
N ALA A 149 -0.15 14.33 2.99
CA ALA A 149 -0.79 13.22 3.70
C ALA A 149 0.21 12.34 4.46
N LEU A 150 1.16 12.98 5.14
CA LEU A 150 2.06 12.35 6.10
C LEU A 150 1.40 12.40 7.47
N PHE A 151 1.20 11.23 8.07
CA PHE A 151 0.61 11.10 9.41
C PHE A 151 1.60 10.43 10.32
N ALA A 152 1.71 10.86 11.57
CA ALA A 152 2.42 10.13 12.61
C ALA A 152 1.41 9.70 13.69
N TYR A 153 1.53 8.49 14.21
CA TYR A 153 0.68 7.96 15.27
C TYR A 153 1.53 7.41 16.41
N GLU A 154 1.28 7.87 17.64
CA GLU A 154 1.74 7.15 18.82
C GLU A 154 0.97 5.83 18.95
N TYR A 155 1.63 4.71 19.22
CA TYR A 155 0.95 3.42 19.31
C TYR A 155 1.50 2.56 20.45
N LEU A 156 0.66 1.66 20.96
CA LEU A 156 1.07 0.58 21.86
C LEU A 156 1.68 -0.57 21.05
N PRO A 157 2.93 -0.97 21.35
CA PRO A 157 3.60 -2.10 20.71
C PRO A 157 2.89 -3.43 20.91
N VAL A 158 3.16 -4.38 20.00
CA VAL A 158 2.71 -5.77 20.14
C VAL A 158 3.36 -6.40 21.38
N GLY A 159 2.56 -7.13 22.15
CA GLY A 159 2.98 -7.77 23.40
C GLY A 159 2.74 -6.93 24.66
N THR A 160 2.42 -5.65 24.51
CA THR A 160 2.03 -4.80 25.65
C THR A 160 0.81 -5.39 26.33
N SER A 161 0.83 -5.49 27.67
CA SER A 161 -0.26 -6.07 28.46
C SER A 161 -0.88 -5.00 29.34
N PHE A 162 -2.19 -5.05 29.50
CA PHE A 162 -2.94 -4.15 30.37
C PHE A 162 -4.26 -4.79 30.80
N ASP A 163 -4.92 -4.21 31.79
CA ASP A 163 -6.14 -4.75 32.37
C ASP A 163 -7.38 -3.94 31.97
N ILE A 164 -8.43 -4.62 31.55
CA ILE A 164 -9.75 -4.02 31.33
C ILE A 164 -10.61 -4.28 32.56
N ARG A 165 -10.99 -3.21 33.27
CA ARG A 165 -11.88 -3.31 34.44
C ARG A 165 -13.33 -2.98 34.06
N ILE A 166 -14.23 -3.88 34.43
CA ILE A 166 -15.68 -3.77 34.22
C ILE A 166 -16.37 -3.92 35.57
N SER A 167 -17.21 -2.94 35.91
CA SER A 167 -18.12 -3.06 37.05
C SER A 167 -19.56 -3.13 36.58
N ALA A 168 -20.38 -3.96 37.23
CA ALA A 168 -21.79 -4.10 36.87
C ALA A 168 -22.70 -4.03 38.09
N GLU A 169 -23.93 -3.53 37.90
CA GLU A 169 -24.97 -3.50 38.91
C GLU A 169 -26.20 -4.32 38.47
N ALA A 170 -26.64 -5.25 39.32
CA ALA A 170 -27.85 -6.04 39.11
C ALA A 170 -28.79 -5.91 40.31
N THR A 171 -30.09 -6.17 40.11
CA THR A 171 -31.07 -6.16 41.21
C THR A 171 -32.02 -7.35 41.12
N ASP A 172 -32.33 -7.94 42.28
CA ASP A 172 -33.37 -8.97 42.36
C ASP A 172 -34.75 -8.29 42.33
N ASP A 173 -35.59 -8.76 41.41
CA ASP A 173 -36.99 -8.33 41.24
C ASP A 173 -37.74 -8.49 42.58
N GLY A 174 -38.04 -7.37 43.24
CA GLY A 174 -39.07 -7.34 44.27
C GLY A 174 -40.44 -7.30 43.59
N THR A 175 -41.30 -8.27 43.87
CA THR A 175 -42.72 -8.21 43.50
C THR A 175 -43.35 -6.93 44.06
N GLY A 176 -43.72 -5.99 43.19
CA GLY A 176 -44.66 -4.91 43.51
C GLY A 176 -44.32 -3.55 42.89
N GLY A 177 -45.13 -3.12 41.92
CA GLY A 177 -45.18 -1.73 41.45
C GLY A 177 -45.40 -1.61 39.94
N SER A 178 -46.65 -1.66 39.51
CA SER A 178 -47.09 -1.32 38.16
C SER A 178 -46.78 0.15 37.83
N GLY A 179 -45.83 0.36 36.93
CA GLY A 179 -45.60 1.61 36.21
C GLY A 179 -44.73 1.26 35.02
N GLY A 180 -45.11 1.64 33.80
CA GLY A 180 -44.62 1.14 32.50
C GLY A 180 -43.13 1.30 32.15
N GLY A 181 -42.22 1.36 33.13
CA GLY A 181 -40.77 1.44 32.94
C GLY A 181 -40.10 0.06 32.78
N THR A 182 -39.05 -0.01 31.95
CA THR A 182 -38.27 -1.24 31.69
C THR A 182 -37.59 -1.77 32.97
N LYS A 183 -37.80 -3.06 33.30
CA LYS A 183 -37.23 -3.75 34.48
C LYS A 183 -35.69 -3.73 34.57
N PRO A 184 -35.08 -3.81 35.77
CA PRO A 184 -33.63 -3.92 35.95
C PRO A 184 -32.97 -5.16 35.34
N ALA A 185 -31.66 -5.08 35.15
CA ALA A 185 -30.86 -6.25 34.81
C ALA A 185 -30.81 -7.20 36.02
N SER A 186 -31.17 -8.47 35.78
CA SER A 186 -31.08 -9.52 36.78
C SER A 186 -29.62 -9.99 36.95
N PRO A 187 -29.27 -10.58 38.12
CA PRO A 187 -27.95 -11.18 38.34
C PRO A 187 -27.50 -12.13 37.21
N ASP A 188 -28.38 -13.04 36.79
CA ASP A 188 -28.11 -14.00 35.72
C ASP A 188 -27.82 -13.32 34.37
N LEU A 189 -28.49 -12.20 34.08
CA LEU A 189 -28.28 -11.46 32.84
C LEU A 189 -26.90 -10.79 32.82
N VAL A 190 -26.45 -10.24 33.96
CA VAL A 190 -25.12 -9.62 34.10
C VAL A 190 -24.01 -10.66 33.95
N VAL A 191 -24.12 -11.81 34.63
CA VAL A 191 -23.12 -12.89 34.50
C VAL A 191 -23.05 -13.42 33.07
N ARG A 192 -24.21 -13.61 32.40
CA ARG A 192 -24.25 -13.96 30.96
C ARG A 192 -23.58 -12.91 30.09
N ALA A 193 -23.76 -11.63 30.37
CA ALA A 193 -23.14 -10.54 29.62
C ALA A 193 -21.62 -10.53 29.79
N LEU A 194 -21.10 -10.68 31.02
CA LEU A 194 -19.66 -10.78 31.29
C LEU A 194 -19.03 -11.97 30.55
N LYS A 195 -19.69 -13.14 30.58
CA LYS A 195 -19.25 -14.32 29.81
C LYS A 195 -19.23 -14.08 28.31
N ALA A 196 -20.22 -13.38 27.78
CA ALA A 196 -20.29 -13.03 26.36
C ALA A 196 -19.15 -12.07 25.96
N ILE A 197 -18.78 -11.10 26.81
CA ILE A 197 -17.62 -10.22 26.57
C ILE A 197 -16.34 -11.03 26.45
N LEU A 198 -16.08 -11.98 27.36
CA LEU A 198 -14.91 -12.87 27.25
C LEU A 198 -14.92 -13.70 25.97
N THR A 199 -16.10 -14.20 25.59
CA THR A 199 -16.29 -14.97 24.35
C THR A 199 -15.91 -14.14 23.13
N LEU A 200 -16.34 -12.87 23.09
CA LEU A 200 -16.04 -11.97 21.98
C LEU A 200 -14.54 -11.64 21.88
N ILE A 201 -13.84 -11.46 23.00
CA ILE A 201 -12.39 -11.22 23.01
C ILE A 201 -11.64 -12.49 22.60
N LYS A 202 -11.98 -13.66 23.16
CA LYS A 202 -11.32 -14.94 22.87
C LYS A 202 -11.38 -15.35 21.39
N HIS A 203 -12.43 -14.94 20.69
CA HIS A 203 -12.65 -15.27 19.28
C HIS A 203 -12.32 -14.10 18.33
N ASP A 204 -11.47 -13.16 18.75
CA ASP A 204 -10.96 -12.05 17.92
C ASP A 204 -12.05 -11.11 17.33
N MET A 205 -13.22 -11.04 17.97
CA MET A 205 -14.37 -10.24 17.49
C MET A 205 -14.30 -8.77 17.93
N ILE A 206 -13.30 -8.41 18.73
CA ILE A 206 -13.13 -7.07 19.28
C ILE A 206 -11.78 -6.52 18.84
N SER A 207 -11.80 -5.32 18.26
CA SER A 207 -10.60 -4.53 18.00
C SER A 207 -10.73 -3.18 18.68
N LEU A 208 -9.78 -2.86 19.55
CA LEU A 208 -9.78 -1.63 20.34
C LEU A 208 -9.05 -0.49 19.61
N GLY A 209 -9.58 0.73 19.76
CA GLY A 209 -8.94 1.93 19.23
C GLY A 209 -9.26 2.25 17.77
N GLY A 210 -8.41 3.06 17.14
CA GLY A 210 -8.55 3.54 15.77
C GLY A 210 -7.87 2.63 14.74
N ARG A 211 -8.13 2.91 13.46
CA ARG A 211 -7.48 2.26 12.29
C ARG A 211 -7.64 0.73 12.24
N THR A 212 -8.69 0.18 12.83
CA THR A 212 -8.98 -1.27 12.86
C THR A 212 -9.10 -1.89 11.47
N GLY A 213 -9.55 -1.14 10.45
CA GLY A 213 -9.55 -1.60 9.05
C GLY A 213 -8.16 -1.82 8.46
N SER A 214 -7.09 -1.35 9.12
CA SER A 214 -5.70 -1.59 8.72
C SER A 214 -4.99 -2.54 9.69
N GLY A 215 -5.74 -3.41 10.36
CA GLY A 215 -5.12 -4.46 11.18
C GLY A 215 -4.83 -4.06 12.61
N TRP A 216 -5.20 -2.85 13.05
CA TRP A 216 -4.86 -2.37 14.38
C TRP A 216 -5.87 -2.83 15.45
N GLY A 217 -5.41 -2.87 16.69
CA GLY A 217 -6.26 -3.00 17.87
C GLY A 217 -6.67 -4.41 18.29
N ARG A 218 -6.11 -5.49 17.71
CA ARG A 218 -6.41 -6.86 18.19
C ARG A 218 -5.85 -7.05 19.58
N VAL A 219 -6.65 -7.68 20.42
CA VAL A 219 -6.30 -8.03 21.80
C VAL A 219 -6.63 -9.48 22.07
N GLU A 220 -5.73 -10.15 22.77
CA GLU A 220 -5.86 -11.55 23.19
C GLU A 220 -6.01 -11.62 24.71
N LEU A 221 -6.75 -12.62 25.20
CA LEU A 221 -6.84 -12.91 26.63
C LEU A 221 -5.53 -13.55 27.11
N ARG A 222 -5.02 -13.12 28.26
CA ARG A 222 -3.85 -13.74 28.89
C ARG A 222 -4.21 -14.98 29.72
N GLU A 223 -5.42 -15.00 30.26
CA GLU A 223 -5.90 -16.03 31.17
C GLU A 223 -7.18 -16.66 30.59
N GLU A 224 -7.29 -17.98 30.71
CA GLU A 224 -8.50 -18.71 30.27
C GLU A 224 -9.64 -18.62 31.30
N GLU A 225 -9.30 -18.57 32.60
CA GLU A 225 -10.21 -18.41 33.73
C GLU A 225 -10.06 -17.00 34.31
N ILE A 226 -11.14 -16.20 34.27
CA ILE A 226 -11.10 -14.85 34.83
C ILE A 226 -12.01 -14.76 36.04
N ALA A 227 -11.46 -14.30 37.16
CA ALA A 227 -12.20 -14.08 38.39
C ALA A 227 -13.04 -12.80 38.32
N TYR A 228 -14.24 -12.85 38.90
CA TYR A 228 -15.05 -11.68 39.20
C TYR A 228 -15.47 -11.70 40.68
N GLU A 229 -15.50 -10.52 41.28
CA GLU A 229 -15.97 -10.30 42.64
C GLU A 229 -17.44 -9.90 42.61
N LYS A 230 -18.27 -10.55 43.43
CA LYS A 230 -19.69 -10.28 43.59
C LYS A 230 -19.95 -9.85 45.03
N VAL A 231 -20.60 -8.70 45.20
CA VAL A 231 -20.93 -8.11 46.49
C VAL A 231 -22.43 -7.84 46.56
N SER A 232 -23.09 -8.32 47.63
CA SER A 232 -24.51 -8.07 47.87
C SER A 232 -24.72 -6.88 48.80
N ILE A 233 -25.65 -6.00 48.45
CA ILE A 233 -26.04 -4.81 49.22
C ILE A 233 -27.56 -4.86 49.44
N PRO A 234 -28.03 -5.20 50.64
CA PRO A 234 -29.47 -5.20 50.94
C PRO A 234 -30.03 -3.77 50.93
N ALA A 235 -31.12 -3.52 50.20
CA ALA A 235 -31.80 -2.22 50.26
C ALA A 235 -32.52 -2.05 51.61
N ARG A 236 -32.24 -0.95 52.32
CA ARG A 236 -32.83 -0.63 53.62
C ARG A 236 -34.37 -0.66 53.58
N THR A 237 -34.98 -1.50 54.41
CA THR A 237 -36.39 -1.37 54.82
C THR A 237 -36.47 -0.71 56.21
N SER A 238 -36.81 0.58 56.20
CA SER A 238 -37.38 1.44 57.27
C SER A 238 -36.65 1.70 58.61
N LYS A 239 -36.59 3.01 58.93
CA LYS A 239 -36.61 3.73 60.23
C LYS A 239 -35.89 3.12 61.45
N GLY A 240 -34.72 3.69 61.79
CA GLY A 240 -34.09 3.58 63.11
C GLY A 240 -32.73 4.30 63.16
N ASN A 241 -32.57 5.22 64.12
CA ASN A 241 -31.40 6.10 64.32
C ASN A 241 -30.12 5.33 64.70
N GLU A 242 -29.02 5.56 63.98
CA GLU A 242 -27.72 6.09 64.47
C GLU A 242 -26.66 6.05 63.34
N PRO A 243 -25.85 7.12 63.10
CA PRO A 243 -25.13 7.28 61.85
C PRO A 243 -23.58 7.14 61.94
N THR A 244 -23.02 6.17 62.69
CA THR A 244 -21.55 6.15 62.89
C THR A 244 -20.81 4.82 62.68
N ARG A 245 -21.48 3.71 62.31
CA ARG A 245 -20.80 2.43 61.97
C ARG A 245 -21.42 1.67 60.78
N VAL A 246 -21.85 2.42 59.77
CA VAL A 246 -22.83 1.94 58.79
C VAL A 246 -22.23 1.33 57.52
N LEU A 247 -20.99 1.66 57.14
CA LEU A 247 -20.45 1.21 55.84
C LEU A 247 -19.99 -0.25 55.81
N SER A 248 -19.34 -0.75 56.87
CA SER A 248 -18.82 -2.14 56.90
C SER A 248 -19.89 -3.20 57.20
N SER A 249 -21.07 -2.79 57.67
CA SER A 249 -22.19 -3.67 58.03
C SER A 249 -23.28 -3.74 56.94
N LEU A 250 -23.22 -2.87 55.93
CA LEU A 250 -24.15 -2.82 54.79
C LEU A 250 -23.68 -3.59 53.56
N VAL A 251 -22.43 -4.03 53.53
CA VAL A 251 -21.80 -4.69 52.39
C VAL A 251 -21.62 -6.16 52.74
N GLY A 252 -22.29 -7.05 52.00
CA GLY A 252 -22.12 -8.49 52.13
C GLY A 252 -20.67 -8.91 51.89
N LYS A 253 -20.26 -10.07 52.41
CA LYS A 253 -18.92 -10.61 52.14
C LYS A 253 -18.72 -10.77 50.63
N PRO A 254 -17.57 -10.37 50.07
CA PRO A 254 -17.29 -10.54 48.66
C PRO A 254 -17.20 -12.03 48.32
N GLU A 255 -17.98 -12.45 47.33
CA GLU A 255 -17.92 -13.78 46.73
C GLU A 255 -17.06 -13.70 45.47
N VAL A 256 -15.97 -14.45 45.42
CA VAL A 256 -15.13 -14.56 44.21
C VAL A 256 -15.58 -15.80 43.43
N ALA A 257 -15.90 -15.61 42.16
CA ALA A 257 -16.27 -16.69 41.25
C ALA A 257 -15.48 -16.57 39.94
N GLN A 258 -15.28 -17.69 39.25
CA GLN A 258 -14.56 -17.72 37.97
C GLN A 258 -15.52 -17.83 36.79
N LEU A 259 -15.12 -17.21 35.68
CA LEU A 259 -15.79 -17.27 34.39
C LEU A 259 -14.82 -17.80 33.34
N GLU A 260 -15.25 -18.84 32.64
CA GLU A 260 -14.59 -19.30 31.43
C GLU A 260 -15.43 -18.96 30.19
N PRO A 261 -14.81 -18.42 29.13
CA PRO A 261 -15.44 -18.37 27.82
C PRO A 261 -15.63 -19.81 27.29
N PRO A 262 -16.74 -20.09 26.60
CA PRO A 262 -16.97 -21.41 25.99
C PRO A 262 -15.82 -21.77 25.03
N ARG A 263 -15.35 -23.02 25.08
CA ARG A 263 -14.26 -23.52 24.22
C ARG A 263 -14.62 -23.54 22.73
N SER A 264 -15.89 -23.74 22.42
CA SER A 264 -16.42 -23.74 21.06
C SER A 264 -17.56 -22.73 20.96
N PHE A 265 -17.33 -21.67 20.19
CA PHE A 265 -18.35 -20.75 19.74
C PHE A 265 -18.52 -20.94 18.23
N THR A 266 -19.63 -21.55 17.80
CA THR A 266 -19.92 -21.69 16.37
C THR A 266 -20.26 -20.33 15.80
N HIS A 267 -19.29 -19.80 15.06
CA HIS A 267 -19.38 -18.54 14.36
C HIS A 267 -20.23 -18.73 13.09
N ASN A 268 -21.46 -18.20 13.09
CA ASN A 268 -22.28 -18.05 11.87
C ASN A 268 -22.07 -16.65 11.29
N HIS A 269 -20.84 -16.32 10.90
CA HIS A 269 -20.57 -15.06 10.24
C HIS A 269 -20.07 -15.35 8.85
N ALA A 270 -20.73 -14.73 7.88
CA ALA A 270 -20.24 -14.70 6.52
C ALA A 270 -19.02 -13.74 6.53
N LEU A 271 -17.82 -14.31 6.57
CA LEU A 271 -16.55 -13.60 6.51
C LEU A 271 -15.73 -14.26 5.42
N THR A 272 -15.23 -13.46 4.47
CA THR A 272 -14.24 -13.97 3.53
C THR A 272 -12.84 -13.71 4.07
N SER A 273 -12.05 -14.76 4.21
CA SER A 273 -10.63 -14.68 4.59
C SER A 273 -9.76 -15.01 3.38
N ILE A 274 -8.83 -14.14 3.06
CA ILE A 274 -7.85 -14.35 1.99
C ILE A 274 -6.47 -14.41 2.64
N LYS A 275 -5.76 -15.51 2.42
CA LYS A 275 -4.39 -15.73 2.88
C LYS A 275 -3.49 -15.86 1.66
N ILE A 276 -2.39 -15.12 1.62
CA ILE A 276 -1.41 -15.11 0.53
C ILE A 276 -0.04 -15.44 1.12
N GLU A 277 0.55 -16.56 0.70
CA GLU A 277 1.94 -16.94 1.00
C GLU A 277 2.82 -16.50 -0.16
N TRP A 278 3.95 -15.83 0.14
CA TRP A 278 4.69 -15.07 -0.85
C TRP A 278 6.16 -14.83 -0.47
N ASP A 279 6.97 -14.45 -1.46
CA ASP A 279 8.35 -13.98 -1.30
C ASP A 279 8.60 -12.70 -2.13
N ALA A 280 9.67 -11.97 -1.81
CA ALA A 280 10.07 -10.71 -2.45
C ALA A 280 11.55 -10.76 -2.90
N PRO A 281 11.89 -11.53 -3.95
CA PRO A 281 13.28 -11.81 -4.31
C PRO A 281 14.07 -10.57 -4.74
N SER A 282 13.40 -9.56 -5.31
CA SER A 282 14.06 -8.28 -5.67
C SER A 282 14.28 -7.34 -4.48
N GLY A 283 13.84 -7.75 -3.28
CA GLY A 283 13.79 -6.94 -2.08
C GLY A 283 12.51 -6.11 -2.00
N LEU A 284 11.93 -6.07 -0.80
CA LEU A 284 10.83 -5.18 -0.44
C LEU A 284 11.38 -4.02 0.38
N PHE A 285 11.02 -2.79 0.01
CA PHE A 285 11.37 -1.60 0.78
C PHE A 285 10.13 -0.81 1.17
N VAL A 286 9.93 -0.63 2.48
CA VAL A 286 9.02 0.36 3.06
C VAL A 286 9.86 1.16 4.02
N GLY A 287 10.25 2.37 3.65
CA GLY A 287 11.19 3.16 4.44
C GLY A 287 10.55 3.79 5.68
N MET A 288 11.32 3.84 6.77
CA MET A 288 11.12 4.84 7.83
C MET A 288 11.40 6.22 7.26
N HIS A 289 10.57 7.20 7.62
CA HIS A 289 10.84 8.58 7.26
C HIS A 289 12.02 9.10 8.10
N ARG A 290 13.02 9.67 7.43
CA ARG A 290 14.18 10.27 8.09
C ARG A 290 13.85 11.71 8.52
N PRO A 291 14.00 12.05 9.81
CA PRO A 291 13.82 13.41 10.30
C PRO A 291 14.87 14.37 9.73
N LYS A 292 14.41 15.58 9.39
CA LYS A 292 15.28 16.65 8.88
C LYS A 292 16.37 17.02 9.89
N GLY A 293 17.62 17.13 9.41
CA GLY A 293 18.76 17.62 10.20
C GLY A 293 19.69 16.53 10.75
N ILE A 294 19.33 15.25 10.60
CA ILE A 294 20.28 14.15 10.82
C ILE A 294 21.29 14.20 9.68
N ARG A 295 22.55 14.53 9.95
CA ARG A 295 23.66 14.45 9.00
C ARG A 295 24.66 13.42 9.50
N SER A 296 25.21 12.63 8.59
CA SER A 296 26.40 11.84 8.84
C SER A 296 27.63 12.73 8.87
N ASP A 297 28.68 12.26 9.53
CA ASP A 297 30.03 12.78 9.31
C ASP A 297 30.35 12.67 7.81
N GLU A 298 31.07 13.66 7.26
CA GLU A 298 31.13 14.08 5.83
C GLU A 298 31.52 13.01 4.77
N LYS A 299 31.60 11.72 5.10
CA LYS A 299 32.05 10.65 4.20
C LYS A 299 31.08 9.48 3.97
N GLU A 300 29.99 9.34 4.72
CA GLU A 300 29.06 8.20 4.53
C GLU A 300 27.60 8.63 4.32
N THR A 301 26.91 8.04 3.34
CA THR A 301 25.46 8.24 3.19
C THR A 301 24.71 7.38 4.22
N ILE A 302 23.87 8.01 5.05
CA ILE A 302 22.92 7.31 5.92
C ILE A 302 21.86 6.66 5.04
N ALA A 303 21.74 5.34 5.13
CA ALA A 303 20.77 4.60 4.35
C ALA A 303 19.36 4.76 4.90
N ALA A 304 18.39 4.79 3.99
CA ALA A 304 16.99 4.70 4.30
C ALA A 304 16.71 3.36 4.98
N ALA A 305 16.42 3.40 6.28
CA ALA A 305 16.07 2.24 7.09
C ALA A 305 14.67 1.72 6.73
N PRO A 306 14.45 0.41 6.62
CA PRO A 306 13.12 -0.14 6.46
C PRO A 306 12.32 -0.02 7.76
N LEU A 307 11.01 0.04 7.62
CA LEU A 307 10.08 0.10 8.73
C LEU A 307 10.16 -1.17 9.58
N ARG A 308 10.16 -0.97 10.89
CA ARG A 308 10.29 -2.01 11.91
C ARG A 308 9.07 -2.03 12.80
N ASN A 309 8.73 -3.21 13.32
CA ASN A 309 7.67 -3.33 14.32
C ASN A 309 8.25 -3.42 15.73
N TRP A 310 7.82 -2.53 16.63
CA TRP A 310 8.16 -2.62 18.05
C TRP A 310 7.44 -3.81 18.68
N ARG A 311 8.20 -4.71 19.30
CA ARG A 311 7.67 -5.93 19.93
C ARG A 311 8.38 -6.19 21.25
N LYS A 312 7.62 -6.54 22.30
CA LYS A 312 8.21 -7.10 23.54
C LYS A 312 8.77 -8.49 23.28
N ASN A 313 9.90 -8.85 23.87
CA ASN A 313 10.46 -10.19 23.75
C ASN A 313 9.49 -11.22 24.39
N ILE A 314 9.14 -12.27 23.65
CA ILE A 314 8.24 -13.35 24.12
C ILE A 314 9.07 -14.64 24.09
N GLY A 315 10.14 -14.68 24.89
CA GLY A 315 10.99 -15.85 25.08
C GLY A 315 10.84 -16.46 26.48
N PRO A 316 11.33 -17.70 26.71
CA PRO A 316 11.28 -18.35 28.03
C PRO A 316 12.14 -17.67 29.10
N LYS A 317 12.98 -16.71 28.70
CA LYS A 317 13.54 -15.68 29.58
C LYS A 317 12.69 -14.44 29.38
N GLU A 318 11.69 -14.26 30.25
CA GLU A 318 10.85 -13.06 30.30
C GLU A 318 11.69 -11.86 30.76
N ASP A 319 12.61 -11.40 29.93
CA ASP A 319 13.09 -10.03 30.05
C ASP A 319 12.02 -9.16 29.38
N ASP A 320 11.37 -8.28 30.15
CA ASP A 320 10.33 -7.32 29.71
C ASP A 320 10.82 -6.30 28.65
N ALA A 321 12.00 -6.53 28.07
CA ALA A 321 12.69 -5.69 27.12
C ALA A 321 12.07 -5.79 25.71
N PHE A 322 12.06 -4.65 25.02
CA PHE A 322 11.66 -4.57 23.62
C PHE A 322 12.78 -5.09 22.70
N LEU A 323 12.40 -5.81 21.64
CA LEU A 323 13.30 -6.25 20.57
C LEU A 323 13.86 -5.09 19.72
N THR A 324 13.29 -3.89 19.90
CA THR A 324 13.61 -2.68 19.16
C THR A 324 13.74 -1.53 20.15
N THR A 325 14.82 -0.77 20.13
CA THR A 325 15.07 0.34 21.09
C THR A 325 14.85 1.75 20.50
N HIS A 326 14.47 1.85 19.22
CA HIS A 326 14.40 3.12 18.49
C HIS A 326 13.09 3.26 17.69
N GLY A 327 12.40 4.39 17.84
CA GLY A 327 11.22 4.76 17.06
C GLY A 327 11.60 5.66 15.88
N GLU A 328 10.64 6.05 15.04
CA GLU A 328 10.92 6.90 13.87
C GLU A 328 11.43 8.31 14.21
N VAL A 329 11.05 8.86 15.37
CA VAL A 329 11.58 10.14 15.88
C VAL A 329 13.06 10.02 16.27
N SER A 330 13.53 8.81 16.61
CA SER A 330 14.91 8.50 16.97
C SER A 330 15.59 7.67 15.87
N TYR A 331 15.40 8.07 14.61
CA TYR A 331 15.84 7.36 13.42
C TYR A 331 17.24 6.72 13.58
N PRO A 332 17.39 5.41 13.33
CA PRO A 332 18.66 4.73 13.54
C PRO A 332 19.70 5.18 12.49
N ILE A 333 20.75 5.86 12.96
CA ILE A 333 21.90 6.25 12.11
C ILE A 333 22.64 5.00 11.60
N GLN A 334 22.67 3.92 12.40
CA GLN A 334 23.22 2.61 12.05
C GLN A 334 22.12 1.54 12.06
N ALA A 335 21.19 1.60 11.10
CA ALA A 335 20.07 0.66 10.99
C ALA A 335 20.47 -0.76 10.56
N GLU A 336 21.74 -0.97 10.19
CA GLU A 336 22.28 -2.26 9.74
C GLU A 336 22.36 -3.30 10.86
N GLY A 337 22.58 -2.86 12.10
CA GLY A 337 22.68 -3.74 13.27
C GLY A 337 21.34 -4.04 13.96
N ASP A 338 20.22 -3.55 13.41
CA ASP A 338 18.91 -3.70 14.04
C ASP A 338 18.29 -5.08 13.76
N THR A 339 18.04 -5.84 14.83
CA THR A 339 17.44 -7.18 14.79
C THR A 339 15.91 -7.17 14.79
N ALA A 340 15.28 -5.99 14.80
CA ALA A 340 13.83 -5.83 14.74
C ALA A 340 13.20 -6.51 13.53
N ALA A 341 12.03 -7.12 13.72
CA ALA A 341 11.25 -7.67 12.61
C ALA A 341 10.92 -6.58 11.57
N LEU A 342 11.12 -6.91 10.30
CA LEU A 342 10.72 -6.04 9.19
C LEU A 342 9.21 -5.93 9.15
N MET A 343 8.71 -4.79 8.69
CA MET A 343 7.29 -4.52 8.67
C MET A 343 6.81 -4.00 7.32
N LEU A 344 5.83 -4.69 6.75
CA LEU A 344 4.98 -4.20 5.68
C LEU A 344 3.62 -3.82 6.28
N PRO A 345 3.29 -2.52 6.42
CA PRO A 345 2.05 -2.08 7.03
C PRO A 345 0.81 -2.56 6.29
N GLY A 346 -0.19 -3.03 7.05
CA GLY A 346 -1.52 -3.33 6.53
C GLY A 346 -2.17 -2.10 5.89
N THR A 347 -1.82 -0.89 6.35
CA THR A 347 -2.23 0.39 5.75
C THR A 347 -1.73 0.55 4.31
N SER A 348 -0.48 0.12 4.03
CA SER A 348 0.15 0.18 2.72
C SER A 348 -0.45 -0.85 1.76
N ILE A 349 -0.59 -2.11 2.21
CA ILE A 349 -1.24 -3.17 1.43
C ILE A 349 -2.68 -2.76 1.10
N ARG A 350 -3.44 -2.31 2.09
CA ARG A 350 -4.81 -1.80 1.93
C ARG A 350 -4.87 -0.60 1.00
N GLY A 351 -3.87 0.28 1.00
CA GLY A 351 -3.75 1.41 0.10
C GLY A 351 -3.56 1.00 -1.36
N VAL A 352 -2.67 0.03 -1.61
CA VAL A 352 -2.44 -0.54 -2.94
C VAL A 352 -3.69 -1.24 -3.46
N LEU A 353 -4.32 -2.09 -2.65
CA LEU A 353 -5.57 -2.77 -3.02
C LEU A 353 -6.71 -1.78 -3.29
N ARG A 354 -6.87 -0.74 -2.45
CA ARG A 354 -7.86 0.32 -2.67
C ARG A 354 -7.63 1.05 -3.98
N SER A 355 -6.39 1.45 -4.27
CA SER A 355 -6.06 2.12 -5.53
C SER A 355 -6.33 1.21 -6.72
N ARG A 356 -5.98 -0.08 -6.63
CA ARG A 356 -6.26 -1.03 -7.71
C ARG A 356 -7.76 -1.25 -7.94
N CYS A 357 -8.53 -1.49 -6.89
CA CYS A 357 -9.99 -1.63 -6.97
C CYS A 357 -10.63 -0.37 -7.58
N ALA A 358 -10.28 0.83 -7.10
CA ALA A 358 -10.80 2.08 -7.64
C ALA A 358 -10.49 2.27 -9.13
N ARG A 359 -9.30 1.83 -9.58
CA ARG A 359 -8.92 1.87 -11.00
C ARG A 359 -9.71 0.89 -11.86
N ILE A 360 -9.94 -0.33 -11.37
CA ILE A 360 -10.76 -1.32 -12.08
C ILE A 360 -12.19 -0.78 -12.25
N GLU A 361 -12.76 -0.21 -11.18
CA GLU A 361 -14.10 0.40 -11.22
C GLU A 361 -14.20 1.60 -12.15
N SER A 362 -13.25 2.54 -12.06
CA SER A 362 -13.23 3.73 -12.92
C SER A 362 -13.17 3.36 -14.40
N ASN A 363 -12.48 2.27 -14.75
CA ASN A 363 -12.46 1.76 -16.12
C ASN A 363 -13.76 1.04 -16.52
N ALA A 364 -14.52 0.52 -15.55
CA ALA A 364 -15.78 -0.20 -15.79
C ALA A 364 -16.99 0.74 -15.97
N GLN A 365 -16.94 1.96 -15.40
CA GLN A 365 -18.00 2.96 -15.44
C GLN A 365 -18.05 3.72 -16.77
N SER A 366 -19.27 3.92 -17.30
CA SER A 366 -19.53 4.53 -18.61
C SER A 366 -19.55 6.06 -18.62
N ALA A 367 -19.68 6.72 -17.47
CA ALA A 367 -19.75 8.17 -17.34
C ALA A 367 -19.16 8.63 -15.99
N PRO A 368 -18.40 9.74 -15.93
CA PRO A 368 -17.77 10.25 -14.72
C PRO A 368 -18.74 10.85 -13.67
N ASN A 369 -20.05 10.84 -13.94
CA ASN A 369 -21.07 11.56 -13.17
C ASN A 369 -22.23 10.67 -12.66
N SER A 370 -22.03 9.38 -12.35
CA SER A 370 -23.08 8.65 -11.61
C SER A 370 -23.04 9.09 -10.14
N GLU A 371 -24.20 9.42 -9.58
CA GLU A 371 -24.36 9.70 -8.13
C GLU A 371 -24.22 8.43 -7.26
N GLU A 372 -23.99 7.26 -7.89
CA GLU A 372 -23.84 5.96 -7.23
C GLU A 372 -22.49 5.84 -6.50
N THR A 373 -22.53 5.28 -5.29
CA THR A 373 -21.31 5.09 -4.48
C THR A 373 -20.47 3.93 -5.04
N PRO A 374 -19.16 4.11 -5.32
CA PRO A 374 -18.28 3.04 -5.79
C PRO A 374 -18.17 1.85 -4.81
N LEU A 375 -18.10 0.61 -5.29
CA LEU A 375 -17.94 -0.58 -4.42
C LEU A 375 -16.62 -0.54 -3.65
N SER A 376 -15.56 0.05 -4.21
CA SER A 376 -14.31 0.28 -3.49
C SER A 376 -14.52 1.12 -2.23
N GLN A 377 -15.49 2.04 -2.19
CA GLN A 377 -15.83 2.77 -0.97
C GLN A 377 -16.56 1.88 0.04
N TYR A 378 -17.41 0.95 -0.39
CA TYR A 378 -18.01 -0.03 0.54
C TYR A 378 -16.95 -0.95 1.17
N LEU A 379 -15.97 -1.38 0.38
CA LEU A 379 -14.86 -2.23 0.82
C LEU A 379 -13.90 -1.47 1.76
N PHE A 380 -13.43 -0.29 1.37
CA PHE A 380 -12.35 0.41 2.07
C PHE A 380 -12.83 1.56 2.98
N GLY A 381 -14.11 1.89 2.94
CA GLY A 381 -14.72 2.95 3.74
C GLY A 381 -14.41 4.35 3.21
N THR A 382 -15.02 5.33 3.86
CA THR A 382 -14.83 6.77 3.61
C THR A 382 -14.45 7.48 4.91
N THR A 383 -14.38 8.80 4.89
CA THR A 383 -14.27 9.61 6.12
C THR A 383 -15.48 9.46 7.04
N GLU A 384 -16.63 9.05 6.51
CA GLU A 384 -17.90 8.97 7.25
C GLU A 384 -18.20 7.57 7.80
N TYR A 385 -17.63 6.53 7.20
CA TYR A 385 -17.89 5.15 7.63
C TYR A 385 -16.73 4.18 7.41
N ARG A 386 -16.71 3.19 8.29
CA ARG A 386 -15.76 2.07 8.28
C ARG A 386 -15.94 1.21 7.02
N GLY A 387 -14.84 0.85 6.38
CA GLY A 387 -14.80 -0.17 5.33
C GLY A 387 -14.98 -1.59 5.86
N ALA A 388 -15.44 -2.50 5.00
CA ALA A 388 -15.57 -3.92 5.30
C ALA A 388 -14.25 -4.71 5.28
N VAL A 389 -13.24 -4.20 4.56
CA VAL A 389 -11.93 -4.84 4.39
C VAL A 389 -11.00 -4.46 5.53
N ARG A 390 -10.47 -5.50 6.18
CA ARG A 390 -9.36 -5.46 7.12
C ARG A 390 -8.13 -6.11 6.52
N VAL A 391 -6.98 -5.48 6.67
CA VAL A 391 -5.68 -6.05 6.26
C VAL A 391 -4.73 -5.95 7.45
N ASP A 392 -4.17 -7.09 7.87
CA ASP A 392 -3.25 -7.12 9.00
C ASP A 392 -1.83 -6.67 8.59
N ASP A 393 -1.06 -6.15 9.56
CA ASP A 393 0.36 -5.85 9.37
C ASP A 393 1.12 -7.16 9.07
N CYS A 394 1.99 -7.12 8.06
CA CYS A 394 2.78 -8.27 7.64
C CYS A 394 4.22 -8.11 8.12
N GLU A 395 4.74 -9.09 8.86
CA GLU A 395 6.10 -9.06 9.41
C GLU A 395 7.04 -9.97 8.62
N GLY A 396 8.28 -9.51 8.42
CA GLY A 396 9.39 -10.31 7.90
C GLY A 396 10.31 -10.73 9.03
N ASP A 397 10.59 -12.03 9.13
CA ASP A 397 11.53 -12.59 10.09
C ASP A 397 12.96 -12.52 9.54
N LEU A 398 13.88 -12.13 10.43
CA LEU A 398 15.33 -12.04 10.20
C LEU A 398 16.10 -13.12 10.96
N SER A 399 15.46 -13.90 11.82
CA SER A 399 16.15 -14.87 12.68
C SER A 399 16.40 -16.21 11.98
N GLU A 400 15.60 -16.56 10.97
CA GLU A 400 15.71 -17.81 10.19
C GLU A 400 16.61 -17.67 8.95
N SER A 401 16.97 -16.46 8.53
CA SER A 401 17.87 -16.21 7.39
C SER A 401 19.32 -16.45 7.81
N GLY A 402 19.97 -17.49 7.31
CA GLY A 402 21.39 -17.79 7.60
C GLY A 402 22.40 -16.71 7.16
N GLY A 403 21.96 -15.66 6.46
CA GLY A 403 22.73 -14.47 6.11
C GLY A 403 21.98 -13.21 6.53
N ASN A 404 22.23 -12.74 7.75
CA ASN A 404 21.52 -11.60 8.37
C ASN A 404 22.03 -10.22 7.97
N SER A 405 22.96 -10.14 7.02
CA SER A 405 23.52 -8.87 6.61
C SER A 405 22.52 -8.12 5.72
N PRO A 406 22.05 -6.93 6.11
CA PRO A 406 21.30 -6.08 5.21
C PRO A 406 22.14 -5.71 3.99
N LEU A 407 21.49 -5.61 2.84
CA LEU A 407 22.08 -5.04 1.65
C LEU A 407 21.83 -3.54 1.63
N LYS A 408 22.88 -2.72 1.78
CA LYS A 408 22.78 -1.28 1.53
C LYS A 408 22.92 -1.01 0.04
N LEU A 409 21.79 -0.95 -0.65
CA LEU A 409 21.78 -0.59 -2.06
C LEU A 409 21.99 0.91 -2.22
N THR A 410 23.19 1.29 -2.64
CA THR A 410 23.55 2.68 -2.92
C THR A 410 23.26 3.03 -4.38
N ARG A 411 22.62 4.18 -4.62
CA ARG A 411 22.17 4.66 -5.93
C ARG A 411 22.56 6.11 -6.10
N ASN A 412 23.15 6.42 -7.25
CA ASN A 412 23.32 7.80 -7.69
C ASN A 412 22.05 8.24 -8.40
N ALA A 413 21.50 9.39 -8.02
CA ALA A 413 20.68 10.12 -8.97
C ALA A 413 21.50 10.49 -10.20
N ILE A 414 20.86 10.50 -11.36
CA ILE A 414 21.50 10.91 -12.62
C ILE A 414 21.11 12.37 -12.88
N ASP A 415 22.12 13.22 -12.98
CA ASP A 415 22.00 14.59 -13.45
C ASP A 415 21.52 14.59 -14.90
N ARG A 416 20.36 15.19 -15.13
CA ARG A 416 19.66 15.20 -16.42
C ARG A 416 20.36 16.01 -17.52
N VAL A 417 21.24 16.94 -17.15
CA VAL A 417 21.96 17.80 -18.09
C VAL A 417 23.21 17.09 -18.61
N THR A 418 23.95 16.48 -17.69
CA THR A 418 25.26 15.88 -17.97
C THR A 418 25.18 14.38 -18.23
N GLY A 419 24.09 13.71 -17.81
CA GLY A 419 23.99 12.25 -17.78
C GLY A 419 24.94 11.59 -16.76
N SER A 420 25.56 12.37 -15.88
CA SER A 420 26.48 11.91 -14.83
C SER A 420 25.76 11.77 -13.48
N ALA A 421 26.42 11.25 -12.45
CA ALA A 421 25.86 11.24 -11.10
C ALA A 421 25.60 12.69 -10.61
N ALA A 422 24.40 12.95 -10.10
CA ALA A 422 24.01 14.24 -9.54
C ALA A 422 24.75 14.53 -8.23
N HIS A 423 25.21 15.77 -8.08
CA HIS A 423 25.97 16.19 -6.90
C HIS A 423 25.11 16.15 -5.64
N GLY A 424 25.62 15.55 -4.56
CA GLY A 424 24.92 15.47 -3.26
C GLY A 424 23.70 14.53 -3.23
N ALA A 425 23.38 13.85 -4.34
CA ALA A 425 22.18 13.02 -4.48
C ALA A 425 22.53 11.52 -4.50
N LEU A 426 23.28 11.11 -3.48
CA LEU A 426 23.58 9.71 -3.19
C LEU A 426 22.48 9.19 -2.25
N TYR A 427 21.69 8.25 -2.74
CA TYR A 427 20.66 7.57 -1.97
C TYR A 427 21.16 6.19 -1.57
N ALA A 428 20.87 5.76 -0.36
CA ALA A 428 21.09 4.38 0.04
C ALA A 428 19.79 3.85 0.64
N GLU A 429 19.43 2.60 0.32
CA GLU A 429 18.28 1.91 0.89
C GLU A 429 18.77 0.61 1.52
N LEU A 430 18.31 0.28 2.72
CA LEU A 430 18.60 -1.00 3.36
C LEU A 430 17.55 -2.02 2.97
N LEU A 431 17.97 -3.03 2.20
CA LEU A 431 17.14 -4.11 1.70
C LEU A 431 17.46 -5.41 2.42
N TYR A 432 16.45 -6.28 2.51
CA TYR A 432 16.56 -7.62 3.08
C TYR A 432 15.97 -8.65 2.11
N PRO A 433 16.70 -8.99 1.04
CA PRO A 433 16.19 -9.87 -0.03
C PRO A 433 15.94 -11.31 0.44
N HIS A 434 16.56 -11.72 1.55
CA HIS A 434 16.41 -13.06 2.13
C HIS A 434 15.37 -13.13 3.26
N ALA A 435 14.69 -12.02 3.56
CA ALA A 435 13.71 -11.97 4.64
C ALA A 435 12.52 -12.88 4.32
N LYS A 436 12.14 -13.73 5.28
CA LYS A 436 10.95 -14.58 5.15
C LYS A 436 9.74 -13.87 5.71
N TRP A 437 8.78 -13.61 4.81
CA TRP A 437 7.57 -12.87 5.13
C TRP A 437 6.47 -13.79 5.64
N LYS A 438 5.79 -13.34 6.69
CA LYS A 438 4.53 -13.97 7.10
C LYS A 438 3.48 -13.83 5.99
N PRO A 439 2.46 -14.71 5.96
CA PRO A 439 1.41 -14.61 4.96
C PRO A 439 0.62 -13.31 5.10
N ILE A 440 0.28 -12.65 3.99
CA ILE A 440 -0.66 -11.52 3.98
C ILE A 440 -2.05 -12.06 4.32
N ARG A 441 -2.72 -11.42 5.28
CA ARG A 441 -4.09 -11.76 5.71
C ARG A 441 -5.03 -10.60 5.41
N ILE A 442 -6.07 -10.89 4.64
CA ILE A 442 -7.14 -9.95 4.30
C ILE A 442 -8.46 -10.58 4.76
N GLU A 443 -9.25 -9.81 5.50
CA GLU A 443 -10.56 -10.23 6.00
C GLU A 443 -11.63 -9.28 5.48
N VAL A 444 -12.75 -9.84 5.01
CA VAL A 444 -13.91 -9.07 4.54
C VAL A 444 -15.11 -9.43 5.41
N ASP A 445 -15.55 -8.45 6.21
CA ASP A 445 -16.73 -8.55 7.07
C ASP A 445 -18.01 -8.35 6.23
N HIS A 446 -18.72 -9.45 5.91
CA HIS A 446 -19.91 -9.37 5.05
C HIS A 446 -21.03 -8.56 5.71
N PRO A 447 -21.35 -8.69 7.01
CA PRO A 447 -22.32 -7.80 7.65
C PRO A 447 -21.95 -6.32 7.57
N GLN A 448 -20.68 -5.95 7.75
CA GLN A 448 -20.25 -4.56 7.53
C GLN A 448 -20.39 -4.14 6.07
N LEU A 449 -20.06 -5.02 5.12
CA LEU A 449 -20.21 -4.77 3.69
C LEU A 449 -21.69 -4.57 3.31
N CYS A 450 -22.59 -5.43 3.76
CA CYS A 450 -24.04 -5.30 3.54
C CYS A 450 -24.57 -3.99 4.12
N ARG A 451 -24.11 -3.58 5.32
CA ARG A 451 -24.48 -2.28 5.89
C ARG A 451 -24.00 -1.11 5.06
N ASN A 452 -22.79 -1.18 4.50
CA ASN A 452 -22.26 -0.13 3.65
C ASN A 452 -23.07 -0.05 2.35
N ILE A 453 -23.43 -1.19 1.74
CA ILE A 453 -24.28 -1.27 0.56
C ILE A 453 -25.68 -0.71 0.84
N LEU A 454 -26.30 -1.07 1.97
CA LEU A 454 -27.64 -0.61 2.35
C LEU A 454 -27.72 0.88 2.74
N ARG A 455 -26.60 1.58 2.90
CA ARG A 455 -26.61 3.05 3.07
C ARG A 455 -26.93 3.76 1.78
N ASP A 456 -26.66 3.13 0.65
CA ASP A 456 -27.04 3.66 -0.64
C ASP A 456 -28.56 3.63 -0.76
N SER A 457 -29.17 4.82 -0.85
CA SER A 457 -30.61 4.99 -0.78
C SER A 457 -31.33 4.23 -1.89
N GLU A 458 -30.73 4.12 -3.08
CA GLU A 458 -31.36 3.39 -4.18
C GLU A 458 -31.43 1.90 -3.87
N VAL A 459 -30.34 1.35 -3.35
CA VAL A 459 -30.24 -0.06 -2.97
C VAL A 459 -31.15 -0.41 -1.81
N ALA A 460 -31.24 0.48 -0.83
CA ALA A 460 -32.17 0.35 0.29
C ALA A 460 -33.62 0.26 -0.20
N THR A 461 -34.03 1.13 -1.15
CA THR A 461 -35.40 1.07 -1.70
C THR A 461 -35.68 -0.19 -2.52
N LEU A 462 -34.66 -0.75 -3.19
CA LEU A 462 -34.80 -2.02 -3.92
C LEU A 462 -34.96 -3.20 -2.95
N ALA A 463 -34.19 -3.20 -1.85
CA ALA A 463 -34.29 -4.21 -0.80
C ALA A 463 -35.64 -4.16 -0.07
N GLU A 464 -36.16 -2.96 0.22
CA GLU A 464 -37.46 -2.76 0.89
C GLU A 464 -38.66 -3.22 0.02
N LYS A 465 -38.52 -3.24 -1.31
CA LYS A 465 -39.57 -3.70 -2.24
C LYS A 465 -39.67 -5.23 -2.35
N GLN A 466 -38.68 -5.99 -1.88
CA GLN A 466 -38.72 -7.46 -1.83
C GLN A 466 -39.18 -7.89 -0.42
N ASN A 467 -40.42 -8.39 -0.28
CA ASN A 467 -41.06 -8.69 1.02
C ASN A 467 -40.36 -9.77 1.89
N ASP A 468 -40.60 -9.67 3.21
CA ASP A 468 -40.42 -10.60 4.34
C ASP A 468 -39.02 -11.16 4.71
N ALA A 469 -37.97 -10.94 3.93
CA ALA A 469 -36.60 -11.30 4.31
C ALA A 469 -35.84 -10.11 4.94
N SER A 470 -34.77 -10.38 5.70
CA SER A 470 -33.89 -9.30 6.17
C SER A 470 -33.36 -8.50 4.96
N PRO A 471 -33.19 -7.16 5.02
CA PRO A 471 -32.72 -6.38 3.87
C PRO A 471 -31.39 -6.86 3.27
N CYS A 472 -30.58 -7.55 4.08
CA CYS A 472 -29.32 -8.18 3.66
C CYS A 472 -29.51 -9.43 2.78
N GLU A 473 -30.70 -10.01 2.73
CA GLU A 473 -31.03 -11.21 1.94
C GLU A 473 -31.56 -10.90 0.53
N SER A 474 -31.83 -9.63 0.23
CA SER A 474 -32.21 -9.19 -1.12
C SER A 474 -31.15 -9.59 -2.15
N GLU A 475 -31.59 -10.09 -3.31
CA GLU A 475 -30.69 -10.46 -4.40
C GLU A 475 -29.86 -9.26 -4.91
N ALA A 476 -30.38 -8.03 -4.81
CA ALA A 476 -29.63 -6.82 -5.16
C ALA A 476 -28.43 -6.58 -4.22
N VAL A 477 -28.59 -6.87 -2.93
CA VAL A 477 -27.51 -6.71 -1.93
C VAL A 477 -26.49 -7.85 -2.06
N LYS A 478 -26.95 -9.10 -2.26
CA LYS A 478 -26.08 -10.25 -2.51
C LYS A 478 -25.27 -10.07 -3.80
N GLY A 479 -25.89 -9.57 -4.86
CA GLY A 479 -25.23 -9.25 -6.13
C GLY A 479 -24.09 -8.25 -5.96
N ARG A 480 -24.35 -7.12 -5.27
CA ARG A 480 -23.33 -6.11 -4.93
C ARG A 480 -22.23 -6.65 -4.02
N LEU A 481 -22.57 -7.50 -3.06
CA LEU A 481 -21.58 -8.16 -2.21
C LEU A 481 -20.65 -9.06 -3.03
N ARG A 482 -21.20 -9.91 -3.91
CA ARG A 482 -20.41 -10.78 -4.81
C ARG A 482 -19.55 -9.94 -5.75
N ALA A 483 -20.07 -8.85 -6.30
CA ALA A 483 -19.32 -7.92 -7.15
C ALA A 483 -18.15 -7.25 -6.41
N ALA A 484 -18.36 -6.81 -5.17
CA ALA A 484 -17.30 -6.23 -4.34
C ALA A 484 -16.21 -7.25 -3.99
N LEU A 485 -16.57 -8.50 -3.67
CA LEU A 485 -15.60 -9.58 -3.46
C LEU A 485 -14.82 -9.92 -4.73
N LEU A 486 -15.49 -9.93 -5.89
CA LEU A 486 -14.86 -10.16 -7.18
C LEU A 486 -13.88 -9.05 -7.55
N LEU A 487 -14.22 -7.79 -7.27
CA LEU A 487 -13.33 -6.65 -7.45
C LEU A 487 -12.04 -6.78 -6.63
N LEU A 488 -12.16 -7.22 -5.37
CA LEU A 488 -11.00 -7.51 -4.53
C LEU A 488 -10.21 -8.73 -5.07
N ALA A 489 -10.90 -9.78 -5.52
CA ALA A 489 -10.27 -10.97 -6.08
C ALA A 489 -9.44 -10.65 -7.34
N LEU A 490 -9.92 -9.77 -8.23
CA LEU A 490 -9.13 -9.30 -9.39
C LEU A 490 -7.81 -8.66 -8.95
N SER A 491 -7.82 -7.85 -7.89
CA SER A 491 -6.60 -7.24 -7.35
C SER A 491 -5.65 -8.28 -6.74
N VAL A 492 -6.17 -9.35 -6.15
CA VAL A 492 -5.37 -10.48 -5.63
C VAL A 492 -4.81 -11.34 -6.76
N VAL A 493 -5.57 -11.53 -7.84
CA VAL A 493 -5.10 -12.23 -9.04
C VAL A 493 -3.95 -11.47 -9.70
N ASP A 494 -4.00 -10.14 -9.75
CA ASP A 494 -2.89 -9.30 -10.22
C ASP A 494 -1.62 -9.44 -9.33
N LEU A 495 -1.76 -9.70 -8.02
CA LEU A 495 -0.63 -10.04 -7.15
C LEU A 495 -0.07 -11.43 -7.50
N CYS A 496 -0.94 -12.42 -7.75
CA CYS A 496 -0.54 -13.78 -8.09
C CYS A 496 0.20 -13.87 -9.44
N GLU A 497 -0.18 -13.01 -10.39
CA GLU A 497 0.48 -12.89 -11.69
C GLU A 497 1.84 -12.17 -11.59
N GLY A 498 2.08 -11.41 -10.52
CA GLY A 498 3.31 -10.63 -10.29
C GLY A 498 3.30 -9.24 -10.93
N VAL A 499 2.17 -8.79 -11.46
CA VAL A 499 2.01 -7.49 -12.14
C VAL A 499 1.73 -6.33 -11.17
N LEU A 500 1.27 -6.62 -9.95
CA LEU A 500 1.03 -5.62 -8.90
C LEU A 500 2.18 -5.62 -7.86
N PRO A 501 3.10 -4.65 -7.88
CA PRO A 501 4.18 -4.57 -6.88
C PRO A 501 3.71 -3.98 -5.54
N LEU A 502 4.40 -4.32 -4.44
CA LEU A 502 4.23 -3.67 -3.13
C LEU A 502 5.50 -2.93 -2.70
N GLY A 503 5.35 -1.89 -1.88
CA GLY A 503 6.47 -1.09 -1.37
C GLY A 503 6.93 0.03 -2.31
N GLY A 504 7.97 0.75 -1.86
CA GLY A 504 8.59 1.86 -2.58
C GLY A 504 9.57 1.40 -3.67
N GLY A 505 9.90 2.30 -4.59
CA GLY A 505 10.90 2.04 -5.64
C GLY A 505 10.47 1.06 -6.74
N SER A 506 9.17 0.74 -6.84
CA SER A 506 8.64 -0.28 -7.76
C SER A 506 8.93 -0.01 -9.23
N GLY A 507 9.00 1.25 -9.65
CA GLY A 507 9.39 1.62 -11.02
C GLY A 507 10.83 1.21 -11.38
N GLY A 508 11.69 0.98 -10.39
CA GLY A 508 13.07 0.53 -10.57
C GLY A 508 13.30 -0.94 -10.24
N GLY A 509 12.25 -1.77 -10.21
CA GLY A 509 12.37 -3.22 -10.05
C GLY A 509 12.22 -3.75 -8.62
N LEU A 510 12.12 -2.86 -7.62
CA LEU A 510 11.80 -3.27 -6.24
C LEU A 510 10.35 -3.73 -6.09
N GLY A 511 10.07 -4.49 -5.03
CA GLY A 511 8.71 -4.81 -4.66
C GLY A 511 8.01 -5.82 -5.58
N SER A 512 8.78 -6.55 -6.40
CA SER A 512 8.28 -7.73 -7.12
C SER A 512 7.87 -8.78 -6.11
N ILE A 513 6.71 -9.39 -6.33
CA ILE A 513 6.13 -10.38 -5.42
C ILE A 513 5.94 -11.68 -6.17
N GLU A 514 6.28 -12.76 -5.48
CA GLU A 514 6.10 -14.11 -5.96
C GLU A 514 5.15 -14.83 -5.01
N VAL A 515 3.91 -15.04 -5.46
CA VAL A 515 2.90 -15.72 -4.65
C VAL A 515 3.06 -17.22 -4.83
N SER A 516 3.32 -17.93 -3.74
CA SER A 516 3.45 -19.38 -3.72
C SER A 516 2.12 -20.09 -3.44
N ARG A 517 1.21 -19.45 -2.69
CA ARG A 517 -0.11 -19.99 -2.39
C ARG A 517 -1.11 -18.88 -2.11
N VAL A 518 -2.34 -19.04 -2.60
CA VAL A 518 -3.49 -18.21 -2.22
C VAL A 518 -4.66 -19.07 -1.80
N SER A 519 -5.30 -18.69 -0.70
CA SER A 519 -6.52 -19.35 -0.24
C SER A 519 -7.63 -18.34 0.07
N PHE A 520 -8.81 -18.57 -0.49
CA PHE A 520 -10.06 -17.87 -0.19
C PHE A 520 -10.96 -18.78 0.66
N GLY A 521 -11.18 -18.43 1.92
CA GLY A 521 -12.13 -19.10 2.82
C GLY A 521 -13.39 -18.27 3.02
N GLY A 522 -14.51 -18.91 3.35
CA GLY A 522 -15.76 -18.22 3.72
C GLY A 522 -16.35 -17.35 2.61
N LEU A 523 -16.39 -17.88 1.38
CA LEU A 523 -17.09 -17.25 0.27
C LEU A 523 -18.61 -17.21 0.53
N PRO A 524 -19.35 -16.24 -0.05
CA PRO A 524 -20.78 -16.11 0.17
C PRO A 524 -21.56 -17.37 -0.23
N ASP A 525 -22.77 -17.50 0.31
CA ASP A 525 -23.72 -18.60 0.01
C ASP A 525 -23.23 -20.01 0.39
N GLY A 526 -22.24 -20.10 1.30
CA GLY A 526 -21.69 -21.39 1.74
C GLY A 526 -20.84 -22.08 0.68
N ALA A 527 -20.40 -21.36 -0.36
CA ALA A 527 -19.50 -21.89 -1.36
C ALA A 527 -18.20 -22.38 -0.71
N PRO A 528 -17.70 -23.57 -1.08
CA PRO A 528 -16.44 -24.08 -0.54
C PRO A 528 -15.29 -23.14 -0.94
N GLY A 529 -14.29 -23.04 -0.07
CA GLY A 529 -13.14 -22.18 -0.31
C GLY A 529 -12.33 -22.57 -1.55
N VAL A 530 -11.51 -21.64 -2.02
CA VAL A 530 -10.53 -21.84 -3.08
C VAL A 530 -9.16 -21.92 -2.43
N ASP A 531 -8.35 -22.92 -2.78
CA ASP A 531 -6.97 -23.04 -2.31
C ASP A 531 -6.10 -23.43 -3.50
N ALA A 532 -5.18 -22.55 -3.87
CA ALA A 532 -4.38 -22.68 -5.08
C ALA A 532 -2.90 -22.53 -4.73
N ILE A 533 -2.13 -23.57 -4.99
CA ILE A 533 -0.68 -23.61 -4.79
C ILE A 533 0.00 -23.42 -6.14
N TYR A 534 0.97 -22.52 -6.20
CA TYR A 534 1.82 -22.36 -7.37
C TYR A 534 2.90 -23.45 -7.34
N ALA A 535 2.85 -24.34 -8.33
CA ALA A 535 3.81 -25.42 -8.51
C ALA A 535 4.36 -25.33 -9.95
N PRO A 536 5.55 -24.74 -10.16
CA PRO A 536 6.12 -24.61 -11.50
C PRO A 536 6.47 -26.00 -12.07
N ALA A 537 6.29 -26.21 -13.38
CA ALA A 537 6.60 -27.48 -14.01
C ALA A 537 8.12 -27.68 -14.19
N VAL A 538 8.87 -26.58 -14.28
CA VAL A 538 10.33 -26.55 -14.40
C VAL A 538 10.91 -25.56 -13.39
N SER A 539 11.70 -26.04 -12.45
CA SER A 539 12.45 -25.16 -11.53
C SER A 539 13.67 -24.61 -12.28
N GLY A 540 13.80 -23.28 -12.37
CA GLY A 540 14.91 -22.60 -13.06
C GLY A 540 14.73 -22.39 -14.57
N GLY A 541 13.49 -22.36 -15.08
CA GLY A 541 13.20 -22.01 -16.47
C GLY A 541 13.47 -20.53 -16.78
N ASP A 542 13.67 -20.22 -18.06
CA ASP A 542 13.76 -18.84 -18.57
C ASP A 542 12.55 -17.98 -18.12
N CYS A 543 12.78 -16.69 -17.87
CA CYS A 543 11.83 -15.68 -17.41
C CYS A 543 10.48 -15.71 -18.18
N ALA A 544 10.52 -16.01 -19.48
CA ALA A 544 9.34 -16.08 -20.33
C ALA A 544 8.44 -17.30 -20.01
N THR A 545 9.02 -18.40 -19.54
CA THR A 545 8.30 -19.61 -19.14
C THR A 545 7.64 -19.41 -17.80
N GLU A 546 8.38 -18.91 -16.82
CA GLU A 546 7.84 -18.59 -15.48
C GLU A 546 6.66 -17.64 -15.56
N ARG A 547 6.74 -16.60 -16.41
CA ARG A 547 5.61 -15.68 -16.66
C ARG A 547 4.37 -16.41 -17.17
N ARG A 548 4.52 -17.30 -18.15
CA ARG A 548 3.38 -18.06 -18.72
C ARG A 548 2.74 -18.98 -17.67
N GLU A 549 3.56 -19.59 -16.83
CA GLU A 549 3.08 -20.41 -15.71
C GLU A 549 2.33 -19.56 -14.67
N ARG A 550 2.87 -18.39 -14.29
CA ARG A 550 2.19 -17.46 -13.37
C ARG A 550 0.89 -16.88 -13.94
N ALA A 551 0.85 -16.54 -15.22
CA ALA A 551 -0.37 -16.10 -15.89
C ALA A 551 -1.43 -17.23 -15.92
N THR A 552 -1.00 -18.48 -16.09
CA THR A 552 -1.88 -19.65 -16.02
C THR A 552 -2.40 -19.87 -14.60
N TYR A 553 -1.54 -19.78 -13.60
CA TYR A 553 -1.89 -19.84 -12.18
C TYR A 553 -2.94 -18.78 -11.81
N ALA A 554 -2.68 -17.52 -12.19
CA ALA A 554 -3.60 -16.40 -11.98
C ALA A 554 -4.95 -16.61 -12.70
N ARG A 555 -4.93 -17.11 -13.94
CA ARG A 555 -6.14 -17.46 -14.71
C ARG A 555 -6.97 -18.52 -14.00
N ASP A 556 -6.36 -19.58 -13.48
CA ASP A 556 -7.06 -20.68 -12.80
C ASP A 556 -7.69 -20.23 -11.48
N ILE A 557 -7.01 -19.37 -10.72
CA ILE A 557 -7.57 -18.74 -9.52
C ILE A 557 -8.82 -17.93 -9.87
N LEU A 558 -8.74 -17.04 -10.88
CA LEU A 558 -9.88 -16.22 -11.27
C LEU A 558 -11.06 -17.08 -11.75
N TRP A 559 -10.77 -18.12 -12.53
CA TRP A 559 -11.79 -19.05 -13.01
C TRP A 559 -12.54 -19.71 -11.86
N GLU A 560 -11.83 -20.25 -10.87
CA GLU A 560 -12.48 -20.91 -9.74
C GLU A 560 -13.24 -19.90 -8.86
N VAL A 561 -12.69 -18.71 -8.60
CA VAL A 561 -13.39 -17.66 -7.83
C VAL A 561 -14.68 -17.22 -8.53
N LEU A 562 -14.66 -16.95 -9.84
CA LEU A 562 -15.85 -16.59 -10.61
C LEU A 562 -16.95 -17.65 -10.49
N ARG A 563 -16.56 -18.92 -10.63
CA ARG A 563 -17.47 -20.05 -10.52
C ARG A 563 -18.08 -20.17 -9.12
N LYS A 564 -17.28 -19.96 -8.05
CA LYS A 564 -17.78 -19.96 -6.67
C LYS A 564 -18.71 -18.78 -6.37
N LEU A 565 -18.53 -17.65 -7.04
CA LEU A 565 -19.38 -16.47 -6.90
C LEU A 565 -20.64 -16.52 -7.80
N GLY A 566 -20.88 -17.64 -8.49
CA GLY A 566 -22.11 -17.87 -9.26
C GLY A 566 -22.09 -17.31 -10.69
N VAL A 567 -20.91 -17.02 -11.24
CA VAL A 567 -20.75 -16.60 -12.65
C VAL A 567 -20.55 -17.83 -13.53
N GLU A 568 -21.34 -17.96 -14.60
CA GLU A 568 -21.21 -19.07 -15.54
C GLU A 568 -19.98 -18.92 -16.45
N VAL A 569 -19.04 -19.85 -16.30
CA VAL A 569 -17.76 -19.87 -17.02
C VAL A 569 -17.40 -21.29 -17.43
N SER A 570 -17.06 -21.47 -18.71
CA SER A 570 -16.59 -22.75 -19.25
C SER A 570 -15.17 -23.06 -18.79
N SER A 571 -14.80 -24.34 -18.70
CA SER A 571 -13.40 -24.73 -18.45
C SER A 571 -12.50 -24.32 -19.63
N GLY A 572 -11.29 -23.83 -19.33
CA GLY A 572 -10.31 -23.45 -20.37
C GLY A 572 -10.55 -22.09 -21.02
N THR A 573 -11.46 -21.27 -20.49
CA THR A 573 -11.62 -19.88 -20.92
C THR A 573 -10.35 -19.06 -20.66
N GLY A 574 -9.92 -18.27 -21.66
CA GLY A 574 -8.73 -17.43 -21.58
C GLY A 574 -8.85 -16.31 -20.55
N ARG A 575 -7.71 -15.83 -20.03
CA ARG A 575 -7.62 -14.83 -18.96
C ARG A 575 -8.40 -13.55 -19.25
N SER A 576 -8.26 -12.99 -20.45
CA SER A 576 -8.95 -11.75 -20.86
C SER A 576 -10.47 -11.89 -20.84
N THR A 577 -10.99 -13.00 -21.37
CA THR A 577 -12.43 -13.29 -21.36
C THR A 577 -12.97 -13.51 -19.94
N LEU A 578 -12.16 -14.07 -19.03
CA LEU A 578 -12.52 -14.16 -17.62
C LEU A 578 -12.61 -12.77 -16.97
N GLU A 579 -11.68 -11.86 -17.29
CA GLU A 579 -11.75 -10.47 -16.82
C GLU A 579 -12.96 -9.74 -17.35
N GLU A 580 -13.28 -9.91 -18.64
CA GLU A 580 -14.48 -9.35 -19.27
C GLU A 580 -15.75 -9.82 -18.57
N LYS A 581 -15.87 -11.12 -18.32
CA LYS A 581 -16.98 -11.68 -17.55
C LYS A 581 -17.03 -11.11 -16.13
N ALA A 582 -15.88 -10.96 -15.48
CA ALA A 582 -15.79 -10.40 -14.14
C ALA A 582 -16.23 -8.93 -14.10
N ILE A 583 -15.74 -8.11 -15.03
CA ILE A 583 -16.06 -6.69 -15.15
C ILE A 583 -17.52 -6.48 -15.56
N SER A 584 -18.05 -7.30 -16.48
CA SER A 584 -19.48 -7.28 -16.81
C SER A 584 -20.31 -7.59 -15.59
N PHE A 585 -19.98 -8.66 -14.86
CA PHE A 585 -20.69 -9.00 -13.62
C PHE A 585 -20.64 -7.86 -12.59
N ILE A 586 -19.49 -7.21 -12.41
CA ILE A 586 -19.37 -6.03 -11.54
C ILE A 586 -20.29 -4.92 -12.04
N ARG A 587 -20.26 -4.58 -13.33
CA ARG A 587 -21.08 -3.53 -13.93
C ARG A 587 -22.58 -3.80 -13.75
N ASP A 588 -23.01 -5.02 -14.08
CA ASP A 588 -24.43 -5.43 -14.05
C ASP A 588 -25.00 -5.38 -12.62
N ASN A 589 -24.15 -5.56 -11.61
CA ASN A 589 -24.53 -5.48 -10.20
C ASN A 589 -24.28 -4.10 -9.57
N CYS A 590 -23.65 -3.15 -10.28
CA CYS A 590 -23.48 -1.77 -9.80
C CYS A 590 -24.72 -0.91 -10.10
N VAL A 591 -25.25 -1.00 -11.33
CA VAL A 591 -26.29 -0.07 -11.84
C VAL A 591 -27.67 -0.41 -11.29
N SER A 592 -28.39 0.58 -10.75
CA SER A 592 -29.76 0.41 -10.20
C SER A 592 -30.85 0.14 -11.25
N SER A 593 -30.56 0.26 -12.54
CA SER A 593 -31.47 -0.08 -13.65
C SER A 593 -30.70 -0.70 -14.82
N PRO A 594 -31.07 -1.90 -15.31
CA PRO A 594 -30.39 -2.51 -16.45
C PRO A 594 -30.57 -1.61 -17.68
N GLN A 595 -29.49 -1.00 -18.15
CA GLN A 595 -29.52 -0.34 -19.46
C GLN A 595 -29.58 -1.40 -20.55
N THR A 596 -30.79 -1.84 -20.88
CA THR A 596 -31.06 -2.62 -22.09
C THR A 596 -30.77 -1.74 -23.31
N GLY A 597 -29.69 -2.05 -24.03
CA GLY A 597 -29.52 -1.60 -25.41
C GLY A 597 -28.39 -0.63 -25.73
N GLN A 598 -27.35 -0.48 -24.89
CA GLN A 598 -26.08 0.04 -25.41
C GLN A 598 -25.33 -1.11 -26.09
N PRO A 599 -24.88 -0.97 -27.35
CA PRO A 599 -24.07 -1.99 -27.99
C PRO A 599 -22.81 -2.21 -27.15
N GLU A 600 -22.36 -3.46 -27.08
CA GLU A 600 -21.04 -3.89 -26.61
C GLU A 600 -19.95 -3.23 -27.48
N SER A 601 -19.81 -1.90 -27.42
CA SER A 601 -18.69 -1.25 -28.08
C SER A 601 -17.45 -1.64 -27.29
N SER A 602 -16.46 -2.12 -28.04
CA SER A 602 -15.14 -2.60 -27.65
C SER A 602 -14.44 -1.67 -26.65
N ARG A 603 -14.82 -1.71 -25.38
CA ARG A 603 -14.10 -1.06 -24.29
C ARG A 603 -13.12 -2.07 -23.74
N SER A 604 -11.83 -1.83 -23.98
CA SER A 604 -10.74 -2.71 -23.60
C SER A 604 -10.75 -2.98 -22.10
N THR A 605 -10.79 -4.25 -21.75
CA THR A 605 -10.66 -4.76 -20.39
C THR A 605 -9.20 -4.71 -19.96
N ASN A 606 -8.84 -3.61 -19.29
CA ASN A 606 -7.45 -3.42 -18.90
C ASN A 606 -7.24 -3.90 -17.46
N GLY A 607 -7.08 -5.22 -17.32
CA GLY A 607 -6.16 -5.78 -16.31
C GLY A 607 -4.79 -5.08 -16.37
N ILE A 608 -3.92 -5.25 -15.37
CA ILE A 608 -2.55 -4.74 -15.53
C ILE A 608 -1.86 -5.64 -16.55
N HIS A 609 -1.96 -5.26 -17.82
CA HIS A 609 -1.32 -5.94 -18.93
C HIS A 609 -0.18 -5.05 -19.41
N PRO A 610 0.96 -5.04 -18.69
CA PRO A 610 2.07 -4.21 -19.12
C PRO A 610 2.60 -4.78 -20.43
N THR A 611 2.78 -3.91 -21.41
CA THR A 611 3.55 -4.23 -22.61
C THR A 611 4.98 -4.49 -22.18
N ARG A 612 5.48 -5.69 -22.43
CA ARG A 612 6.83 -6.09 -22.03
C ARG A 612 7.76 -6.04 -23.23
N LEU A 613 8.83 -5.28 -23.09
CA LEU A 613 9.96 -5.19 -23.98
C LEU A 613 11.12 -5.98 -23.38
N THR A 614 11.57 -7.00 -24.10
CA THR A 614 12.75 -7.81 -23.77
C THR A 614 13.88 -7.43 -24.72
N ILE A 615 15.04 -7.10 -24.17
CA ILE A 615 16.24 -6.74 -24.94
C ILE A 615 17.34 -7.74 -24.59
N GLU A 616 17.67 -8.59 -25.55
CA GLU A 616 18.84 -9.47 -25.48
C GLU A 616 20.08 -8.64 -25.82
N TRP A 617 21.11 -8.72 -24.98
CA TRP A 617 22.24 -7.81 -25.07
C TRP A 617 23.51 -8.37 -24.43
N GLY A 618 24.64 -7.72 -24.75
CA GLY A 618 25.92 -7.91 -24.09
C GLY A 618 26.67 -6.60 -23.93
N SER A 619 27.78 -6.63 -23.19
CA SER A 619 28.66 -5.48 -23.03
C SER A 619 30.10 -5.86 -23.36
N PRO A 620 30.64 -5.50 -24.54
CA PRO A 620 31.99 -5.92 -24.94
C PRO A 620 33.11 -5.32 -24.07
N THR A 621 32.82 -4.21 -23.39
CA THR A 621 33.76 -3.55 -22.46
C THR A 621 33.47 -3.91 -21.00
N GLY A 622 32.35 -4.56 -20.71
CA GLY A 622 31.85 -4.83 -19.36
C GLY A 622 31.10 -3.64 -18.77
N VAL A 623 30.07 -3.94 -17.96
CA VAL A 623 29.32 -2.93 -17.20
C VAL A 623 29.86 -2.87 -15.78
N PHE A 624 30.22 -1.68 -15.33
CA PHE A 624 30.69 -1.45 -13.96
C PHE A 624 29.73 -0.55 -13.18
N VAL A 625 29.16 -1.12 -12.13
CA VAL A 625 28.43 -0.40 -11.08
C VAL A 625 29.22 -0.62 -9.80
N HIS A 626 29.69 0.43 -9.15
CA HIS A 626 30.55 0.28 -7.98
C HIS A 626 29.74 -0.15 -6.75
N ASP A 627 30.22 -1.15 -6.03
CA ASP A 627 29.78 -1.42 -4.67
C ASP A 627 30.57 -0.57 -3.67
N VAL A 628 29.89 0.40 -3.05
CA VAL A 628 30.52 1.33 -2.09
C VAL A 628 30.80 0.65 -0.75
N GLN A 629 30.14 -0.47 -0.43
CA GLN A 629 30.32 -1.16 0.84
C GLN A 629 31.40 -2.22 0.82
N ALA A 630 31.83 -2.66 -0.36
CA ALA A 630 32.90 -3.63 -0.52
C ALA A 630 34.22 -2.98 -0.06
N THR A 631 34.49 -3.12 1.24
CA THR A 631 35.60 -2.48 1.95
C THR A 631 36.61 -3.54 2.31
N ASP A 632 37.58 -3.73 1.43
CA ASP A 632 38.90 -4.16 1.85
C ASP A 632 39.75 -2.89 2.02
N ASP A 633 40.71 -2.86 2.95
CA ASP A 633 41.80 -1.85 3.04
C ASP A 633 42.67 -1.76 1.75
N SER A 634 42.26 -2.47 0.70
CA SER A 634 42.87 -2.48 -0.62
C SER A 634 42.32 -1.32 -1.45
N ASN A 635 43.19 -0.68 -2.23
CA ASN A 635 42.77 0.34 -3.21
C ASN A 635 42.02 -0.30 -4.41
N VAL A 636 41.10 -1.24 -4.20
CA VAL A 636 40.44 -2.01 -5.26
C VAL A 636 38.95 -1.70 -5.26
N LEU A 637 38.45 -1.28 -6.43
CA LEU A 637 37.04 -1.02 -6.67
C LEU A 637 36.37 -2.31 -7.14
N LEU A 638 35.38 -2.77 -6.36
CA LEU A 638 34.61 -3.97 -6.65
C LEU A 638 33.27 -3.62 -7.31
N PRO A 639 32.79 -4.47 -8.25
CA PRO A 639 31.49 -4.28 -8.88
C PRO A 639 30.36 -4.72 -7.95
N LEU A 640 29.17 -4.16 -8.17
CA LEU A 640 27.95 -4.46 -7.43
C LEU A 640 27.47 -5.87 -7.75
N ARG A 641 27.25 -6.66 -6.70
CA ARG A 641 26.74 -8.03 -6.78
C ARG A 641 25.22 -8.08 -6.69
N ALA A 642 24.65 -9.20 -7.12
CA ALA A 642 23.24 -9.52 -6.98
C ALA A 642 22.79 -9.31 -5.53
N LYS A 643 21.53 -8.89 -5.36
CA LYS A 643 21.00 -8.52 -4.05
C LYS A 643 21.04 -9.66 -3.03
N THR A 644 21.04 -10.89 -3.52
CA THR A 644 21.13 -12.11 -2.72
C THR A 644 22.55 -12.48 -2.30
N SER A 645 23.57 -11.77 -2.78
CA SER A 645 24.98 -11.98 -2.39
C SER A 645 25.20 -11.62 -0.93
N THR A 646 26.11 -12.36 -0.27
CA THR A 646 26.37 -12.21 1.18
C THR A 646 27.71 -11.54 1.50
N LEU A 647 28.71 -11.69 0.62
CA LEU A 647 30.05 -11.11 0.74
C LEU A 647 30.55 -10.69 -0.64
N ASN A 648 31.10 -9.47 -0.73
CA ASN A 648 31.70 -8.96 -1.95
C ASN A 648 33.18 -8.67 -1.74
N ASP A 649 34.02 -9.66 -2.03
CA ASP A 649 35.49 -9.56 -2.02
C ASP A 649 36.06 -9.78 -3.44
N GLU A 650 37.39 -9.68 -3.60
CA GLU A 650 38.06 -9.88 -4.90
C GLU A 650 37.85 -11.29 -5.53
N ASN A 651 37.44 -12.28 -4.74
CA ASN A 651 37.23 -13.67 -5.17
C ASN A 651 35.75 -14.03 -5.33
N CYS A 652 34.84 -13.09 -5.07
CA CYS A 652 33.41 -13.30 -5.21
C CYS A 652 33.03 -13.68 -6.64
N SER A 653 32.33 -14.81 -6.76
CA SER A 653 31.80 -15.36 -8.01
C SER A 653 30.29 -15.19 -8.14
N ASP A 654 29.66 -14.43 -7.24
CA ASP A 654 28.22 -14.17 -7.32
C ASP A 654 27.90 -13.28 -8.53
N PRO A 655 26.69 -13.39 -9.10
CA PRO A 655 26.29 -12.59 -10.26
C PRO A 655 26.46 -11.10 -10.03
N LEU A 656 26.84 -10.35 -11.08
CA LEU A 656 26.82 -8.89 -11.06
C LEU A 656 25.38 -8.38 -11.12
N LEU A 657 25.17 -7.18 -10.58
CA LEU A 657 23.88 -6.49 -10.61
C LEU A 657 24.01 -5.18 -11.39
N LEU A 658 23.18 -5.05 -12.43
CA LEU A 658 22.83 -3.79 -13.05
C LEU A 658 21.42 -3.40 -12.56
N PRO A 659 21.29 -2.44 -11.64
CA PRO A 659 20.00 -2.08 -11.06
C PRO A 659 19.02 -1.54 -12.11
N GLY A 660 17.75 -1.95 -12.04
CA GLY A 660 16.69 -1.47 -12.92
C GLY A 660 16.49 0.04 -12.81
N THR A 661 16.72 0.61 -11.63
CA THR A 661 16.76 2.07 -11.42
C THR A 661 17.82 2.76 -12.26
N SER A 662 18.99 2.15 -12.47
CA SER A 662 20.10 2.72 -13.23
C SER A 662 19.77 2.73 -14.72
N ILE A 663 19.22 1.63 -15.24
CA ILE A 663 18.73 1.54 -16.62
C ILE A 663 17.61 2.56 -16.85
N ARG A 664 16.62 2.60 -15.95
CA ARG A 664 15.52 3.57 -15.99
C ARG A 664 16.01 5.02 -15.96
N GLY A 665 16.99 5.32 -15.12
CA GLY A 665 17.60 6.65 -15.02
C GLY A 665 18.32 7.05 -16.31
N ALA A 666 19.09 6.13 -16.91
CA ALA A 666 19.76 6.35 -18.18
C ALA A 666 18.76 6.62 -19.31
N LEU A 667 17.69 5.81 -19.40
CA LEU A 667 16.62 6.01 -20.37
C LEU A 667 15.90 7.35 -20.16
N ARG A 668 15.55 7.69 -18.91
CA ARG A 668 14.91 8.98 -18.60
C ARG A 668 15.79 10.15 -19.05
N ALA A 669 17.07 10.14 -18.68
CA ALA A 669 18.01 11.19 -19.03
C ALA A 669 18.12 11.37 -20.55
N ARG A 670 18.15 10.26 -21.31
CA ARG A 670 18.17 10.31 -22.78
C ARG A 670 16.87 10.81 -23.37
N CYS A 671 15.71 10.34 -22.90
CA CYS A 671 14.42 10.87 -23.33
C CYS A 671 14.32 12.38 -23.07
N SER A 672 14.71 12.86 -21.89
CA SER A 672 14.77 14.30 -21.58
C SER A 672 15.69 15.06 -22.52
N ARG A 673 16.87 14.51 -22.82
CA ARG A 673 17.83 15.13 -23.75
C ARG A 673 17.25 15.24 -25.17
N ILE A 674 16.71 14.14 -25.72
CA ILE A 674 16.07 14.13 -27.04
C ILE A 674 14.94 15.16 -27.10
N ALA A 675 14.02 15.11 -26.13
CA ALA A 675 12.87 16.01 -26.06
C ALA A 675 13.30 17.49 -26.03
N ARG A 676 14.24 17.85 -25.15
CA ARG A 676 14.76 19.22 -25.07
C ARG A 676 15.46 19.63 -26.35
N THR A 677 16.32 18.79 -26.92
CA THR A 677 17.01 19.11 -28.19
C THR A 677 16.02 19.44 -29.30
N VAL A 678 14.91 18.70 -29.40
CA VAL A 678 13.84 19.00 -30.36
C VAL A 678 13.13 20.33 -30.03
N LEU A 679 12.80 20.60 -28.77
CA LEU A 679 12.20 21.87 -28.35
C LEU A 679 13.09 23.08 -28.69
N TYR A 680 14.39 22.98 -28.43
CA TYR A 680 15.35 24.03 -28.80
C TYR A 680 15.48 24.19 -30.31
N ALA A 681 15.65 23.10 -31.05
CA ALA A 681 15.81 23.14 -32.50
C ALA A 681 14.58 23.71 -33.23
N THR A 682 13.39 23.55 -32.64
CA THR A 682 12.13 24.05 -33.19
C THR A 682 11.78 25.46 -32.71
N GLY A 683 12.60 26.08 -31.85
CA GLY A 683 12.32 27.40 -31.26
C GLY A 683 11.12 27.41 -30.30
N GLN A 684 10.79 26.26 -29.73
CA GLN A 684 9.61 26.04 -28.88
C GLN A 684 9.95 25.91 -27.40
N ALA A 685 11.23 26.06 -27.04
CA ALA A 685 11.69 25.98 -25.66
C ALA A 685 11.15 27.17 -24.83
N THR A 686 10.64 26.86 -23.64
CA THR A 686 10.21 27.84 -22.63
C THR A 686 11.34 28.16 -21.63
N GLU A 687 11.16 29.14 -20.74
CA GLU A 687 12.12 29.42 -19.65
C GLU A 687 12.32 28.22 -18.71
N SER A 688 11.29 27.39 -18.48
CA SER A 688 11.42 26.14 -17.72
C SER A 688 12.19 25.04 -18.49
N ASP A 689 12.22 25.10 -19.83
CA ASP A 689 13.07 24.25 -20.68
C ASP A 689 14.52 24.75 -20.77
N SER A 690 14.77 26.00 -20.35
CA SER A 690 16.05 26.70 -20.42
C SER A 690 17.10 26.18 -19.41
N PHE A 691 18.36 26.09 -19.82
CA PHE A 691 19.51 25.65 -19.00
C PHE A 691 19.98 26.68 -17.96
N HIS A 692 19.09 27.32 -17.21
CA HIS A 692 19.51 28.20 -16.14
C HIS A 692 19.67 27.41 -14.83
N ALA A 693 20.92 27.07 -14.49
CA ALA A 693 21.31 27.12 -13.09
C ALA A 693 21.15 28.59 -12.70
N GLU A 694 20.03 28.94 -12.06
CA GLU A 694 19.89 30.26 -11.48
C GLU A 694 21.06 30.49 -10.54
N ALA A 695 21.94 31.40 -10.92
CA ALA A 695 22.81 32.07 -9.97
C ALA A 695 21.85 32.92 -9.12
N THR A 696 21.33 32.34 -8.04
CA THR A 696 20.66 33.13 -7.01
C THR A 696 21.64 34.22 -6.54
N GLU A 697 21.15 35.45 -6.36
CA GLU A 697 21.95 36.63 -5.98
C GLU A 697 22.72 36.47 -4.66
N ASP A 698 22.47 35.39 -3.90
CA ASP A 698 23.24 34.96 -2.72
C ASP A 698 24.59 34.27 -3.04
N ALA A 699 25.11 34.45 -4.27
CA ALA A 699 26.52 34.19 -4.57
C ALA A 699 27.40 35.26 -3.89
N GLY A 700 27.48 35.19 -2.56
CA GLY A 700 28.39 35.98 -1.75
C GLY A 700 29.83 35.89 -2.27
N ALA A 701 30.57 36.97 -2.05
CA ALA A 701 31.95 37.19 -2.49
C ALA A 701 32.85 35.93 -2.41
N PRO A 702 33.86 35.81 -3.30
CA PRO A 702 34.74 34.65 -3.34
C PRO A 702 35.40 34.45 -1.97
N GLY A 703 35.06 33.35 -1.30
CA GLY A 703 35.52 33.04 0.06
C GLY A 703 34.41 32.76 1.08
N SER A 704 33.15 33.08 0.78
CA SER A 704 32.01 32.50 1.50
C SER A 704 31.64 31.15 0.87
N GLY A 705 31.34 30.13 1.67
CA GLY A 705 31.02 28.77 1.22
C GLY A 705 29.71 28.62 0.43
N GLY A 706 29.36 29.59 -0.41
CA GLY A 706 28.23 29.56 -1.34
C GLY A 706 28.54 28.66 -2.53
N GLY A 707 28.39 27.36 -2.35
CA GLY A 707 28.40 26.40 -3.45
C GLY A 707 27.28 26.71 -4.43
N ARG A 708 27.59 26.67 -5.72
CA ARG A 708 26.66 26.72 -6.84
C ARG A 708 25.54 25.69 -6.59
N PHE A 709 24.38 26.11 -6.08
CA PHE A 709 23.31 25.18 -5.72
C PHE A 709 22.75 24.54 -6.99
N SER A 710 22.93 23.22 -7.14
CA SER A 710 22.15 22.42 -8.08
C SER A 710 20.68 22.51 -7.67
N ARG A 711 19.76 22.85 -8.60
CA ARG A 711 18.31 22.79 -8.34
C ARG A 711 17.96 21.44 -7.67
N ASP A 712 17.04 21.46 -6.72
CA ASP A 712 16.58 20.26 -6.04
C ASP A 712 16.11 19.20 -7.06
N ILE A 713 16.40 17.92 -6.82
CA ILE A 713 16.12 16.89 -7.83
C ILE A 713 14.62 16.70 -8.06
N HIS A 714 13.79 16.90 -7.03
CA HIS A 714 12.34 16.78 -7.15
C HIS A 714 11.77 17.93 -7.98
N GLU A 715 12.31 19.13 -7.77
CA GLU A 715 12.03 20.28 -8.63
C GLU A 715 12.47 20.00 -10.08
N GLN A 716 13.64 19.39 -10.30
CA GLN A 716 14.07 19.01 -11.64
C GLN A 716 13.15 17.98 -12.31
N LEU A 717 12.64 17.00 -11.57
CA LEU A 717 11.71 15.97 -12.07
C LEU A 717 10.35 16.57 -12.47
N ALA A 718 9.88 17.58 -11.73
CA ALA A 718 8.65 18.30 -12.05
C ALA A 718 8.76 19.09 -13.36
N HIS A 719 9.96 19.59 -13.69
CA HIS A 719 10.23 20.38 -14.90
C HIS A 719 10.78 19.56 -16.09
N ASP A 720 10.58 18.24 -16.12
CA ASP A 720 10.85 17.46 -17.34
C ASP A 720 9.74 17.66 -18.37
N PRO A 721 10.01 17.54 -19.68
CA PRO A 721 8.97 17.64 -20.71
C PRO A 721 7.83 16.65 -20.45
N GLY A 722 6.58 17.06 -20.74
CA GLY A 722 5.39 16.27 -20.41
C GLY A 722 5.46 14.80 -20.87
N LEU A 723 5.93 14.53 -22.09
CA LEU A 723 6.10 13.16 -22.60
C LEU A 723 7.03 12.29 -21.73
N VAL A 724 8.06 12.88 -21.11
CA VAL A 724 8.96 12.19 -20.18
C VAL A 724 8.28 11.97 -18.84
N ARG A 725 7.56 12.97 -18.32
CA ARG A 725 6.81 12.85 -17.06
C ARG A 725 5.75 11.77 -17.14
N TYR A 726 5.01 11.66 -18.24
CA TYR A 726 4.01 10.60 -18.42
C TYR A 726 4.64 9.20 -18.34
N MET A 727 5.79 8.99 -18.96
CA MET A 727 6.47 7.69 -18.98
C MET A 727 7.16 7.37 -17.64
N PHE A 728 7.95 8.32 -17.12
CA PHE A 728 8.85 8.08 -15.98
C PHE A 728 8.33 8.63 -14.64
N GLY A 729 7.16 9.29 -14.63
CA GLY A 729 6.53 9.82 -13.43
C GLY A 729 7.14 11.12 -12.90
N THR A 730 6.54 11.62 -11.84
CA THR A 730 6.93 12.83 -11.09
C THR A 730 6.79 12.56 -9.59
N THR A 731 6.90 13.59 -8.75
CA THR A 731 6.50 13.53 -7.34
C THR A 731 4.98 13.36 -7.17
N GLU A 732 4.17 13.75 -8.15
CA GLU A 732 2.71 13.76 -8.07
C GLU A 732 2.07 12.45 -8.51
N TYR A 733 2.67 11.76 -9.49
CA TYR A 733 2.16 10.49 -10.01
C TYR A 733 3.26 9.54 -10.46
N ARG A 734 2.94 8.24 -10.44
CA ARG A 734 3.87 7.17 -10.81
C ARG A 734 4.04 7.14 -12.33
N GLY A 735 5.26 6.84 -12.77
CA GLY A 735 5.52 6.57 -14.19
C GLY A 735 4.79 5.32 -14.69
N ALA A 736 4.56 5.26 -15.99
CA ALA A 736 4.04 4.08 -16.67
C ALA A 736 5.12 3.00 -16.88
N ILE A 737 6.40 3.36 -16.83
CA ILE A 737 7.53 2.45 -17.02
C ILE A 737 8.02 1.81 -15.71
N ARG A 738 8.24 0.51 -15.77
CA ARG A 738 8.96 -0.30 -14.80
C ARG A 738 10.15 -0.97 -15.49
N VAL A 739 11.31 -0.93 -14.87
CA VAL A 739 12.52 -1.61 -15.36
C VAL A 739 12.99 -2.58 -14.29
N LEU A 740 13.12 -3.86 -14.63
CA LEU A 740 13.57 -4.89 -13.71
C LEU A 740 15.09 -4.82 -13.53
N ASP A 741 15.57 -5.35 -12.41
CA ASP A 741 17.00 -5.56 -12.22
C ASP A 741 17.53 -6.59 -13.23
N CYS A 742 18.74 -6.35 -13.72
CA CYS A 742 19.42 -7.24 -14.65
C CYS A 742 20.66 -7.81 -13.97
N THR A 743 20.78 -9.13 -13.92
CA THR A 743 21.94 -9.83 -13.33
C THR A 743 22.70 -10.63 -14.38
N THR A 744 23.94 -11.00 -14.10
CA THR A 744 24.71 -11.89 -14.99
C THR A 744 24.29 -13.35 -14.85
N ILE A 745 24.27 -14.07 -15.96
CA ILE A 745 24.16 -15.53 -16.02
C ILE A 745 25.53 -16.16 -15.76
N ASP A 746 26.56 -15.63 -16.43
CA ASP A 746 27.95 -16.03 -16.29
C ASP A 746 28.83 -14.78 -16.18
N LEU A 747 29.80 -14.81 -15.27
CA LEU A 747 30.74 -13.71 -15.06
C LEU A 747 31.82 -13.67 -16.15
N GLY A 748 32.17 -14.83 -16.71
CA GLY A 748 33.34 -14.95 -17.58
C GLY A 748 34.66 -14.60 -16.87
N ASP A 749 35.67 -14.23 -17.65
CA ASP A 749 37.01 -13.94 -17.14
C ASP A 749 37.09 -12.60 -16.41
N ARG A 750 37.65 -12.62 -15.19
CA ARG A 750 37.91 -11.39 -14.40
C ARG A 750 39.14 -10.66 -14.91
N LEU A 751 39.09 -9.34 -14.93
CA LEU A 751 40.20 -8.47 -15.29
C LEU A 751 40.44 -7.43 -14.18
N LYS A 752 41.66 -7.41 -13.63
CA LYS A 752 42.09 -6.42 -12.62
C LYS A 752 42.90 -5.33 -13.31
N ILE A 753 42.32 -4.15 -13.45
CA ILE A 753 42.90 -3.02 -14.18
C ILE A 753 43.53 -2.05 -13.19
N PRO A 754 44.84 -1.76 -13.26
CA PRO A 754 45.47 -0.71 -12.45
C PRO A 754 45.22 0.69 -13.03
N HIS A 755 44.99 1.66 -12.16
CA HIS A 755 44.75 3.06 -12.47
C HIS A 755 45.60 3.97 -11.57
N ASN A 756 46.18 5.01 -12.17
CA ASN A 756 46.86 6.07 -11.44
C ASN A 756 45.90 7.25 -11.26
N ALA A 757 45.66 7.67 -10.03
CA ALA A 757 44.96 8.92 -9.74
C ALA A 757 45.85 10.09 -10.18
N ILE A 758 45.27 10.96 -11.02
CA ILE A 758 45.94 12.14 -11.56
C ILE A 758 45.48 13.36 -10.79
N ASP A 759 46.44 14.14 -10.32
CA ASP A 759 46.19 15.46 -9.77
C ASP A 759 45.73 16.38 -10.91
N ARG A 760 44.50 16.89 -10.80
CA ARG A 760 43.89 17.73 -11.83
C ARG A 760 44.60 19.07 -12.01
N TRP A 761 45.35 19.55 -11.02
CA TRP A 761 46.08 20.81 -11.10
C TRP A 761 47.45 20.64 -11.77
N THR A 762 48.21 19.63 -11.36
CA THR A 762 49.57 19.42 -11.86
C THR A 762 49.65 18.50 -13.07
N GLY A 763 48.61 17.70 -13.33
CA GLY A 763 48.63 16.62 -14.33
C GLY A 763 49.54 15.45 -13.96
N GLY A 764 50.17 15.47 -12.78
CA GLY A 764 51.04 14.41 -12.27
C GLY A 764 50.26 13.31 -11.55
N VAL A 765 50.92 12.17 -11.33
CA VAL A 765 50.36 11.07 -10.52
C VAL A 765 50.40 11.47 -9.04
N ILE A 766 49.28 11.28 -8.34
CA ILE A 766 49.20 11.51 -6.89
C ILE A 766 50.00 10.41 -6.18
N ASN A 767 50.86 10.79 -5.23
CA ASN A 767 51.59 9.82 -4.41
C ASN A 767 50.61 8.97 -3.60
N GLY A 768 50.72 7.65 -3.68
CA GLY A 768 49.75 6.70 -3.09
C GLY A 768 48.43 6.58 -3.87
N GLY A 769 48.30 7.23 -5.02
CA GLY A 769 47.08 7.27 -5.83
C GLY A 769 46.86 6.08 -6.76
N LEU A 770 47.57 4.96 -6.59
CA LEU A 770 47.35 3.74 -7.37
C LEU A 770 46.12 3.02 -6.84
N PHE A 771 45.13 2.77 -7.70
CA PHE A 771 43.96 1.96 -7.39
C PHE A 771 43.68 0.95 -8.50
N PHE A 772 42.90 -0.07 -8.22
CA PHE A 772 42.55 -1.15 -9.13
C PHE A 772 41.04 -1.18 -9.34
N GLU A 773 40.60 -1.66 -10.49
CA GLU A 773 39.19 -1.90 -10.80
C GLU A 773 39.04 -3.33 -11.27
N ILE A 774 38.10 -4.08 -10.68
CA ILE A 774 37.76 -5.43 -11.14
C ILE A 774 36.60 -5.33 -12.12
N VAL A 775 36.84 -5.72 -13.37
CA VAL A 775 35.86 -5.65 -14.47
C VAL A 775 35.71 -7.04 -15.10
N TYR A 776 34.52 -7.30 -15.65
CA TYR A 776 34.17 -8.52 -16.37
C TYR A 776 33.69 -8.20 -17.79
N PRO A 777 34.60 -8.00 -18.77
CA PRO A 777 34.26 -7.55 -20.12
C PRO A 777 33.46 -8.57 -20.96
N HIS A 778 33.45 -9.84 -20.57
CA HIS A 778 32.76 -10.92 -21.29
C HIS A 778 31.68 -11.58 -20.46
N ALA A 779 31.18 -10.88 -19.43
CA ALA A 779 30.05 -11.36 -18.64
C ALA A 779 28.81 -11.50 -19.53
N GLN A 780 28.12 -12.63 -19.40
CA GLN A 780 26.84 -12.88 -20.04
C GLN A 780 25.74 -12.36 -19.12
N TRP A 781 24.90 -11.48 -19.66
CA TRP A 781 23.81 -10.84 -18.90
C TRP A 781 22.48 -11.52 -19.21
N ASN A 782 21.59 -11.54 -18.21
CA ASN A 782 20.17 -11.76 -18.47
C ASN A 782 19.61 -10.61 -19.32
N ASP A 783 18.48 -10.84 -19.98
CA ASP A 783 17.83 -9.82 -20.79
C ASP A 783 17.43 -8.60 -19.96
N ILE A 784 17.51 -7.42 -20.57
CA ILE A 784 16.89 -6.22 -19.99
C ILE A 784 15.38 -6.32 -20.21
N ILE A 785 14.64 -6.29 -19.11
CA ILE A 785 13.18 -6.36 -19.11
C ILE A 785 12.60 -5.00 -18.74
N ILE A 786 11.82 -4.43 -19.66
CA ILE A 786 11.10 -3.18 -19.48
C ILE A 786 9.61 -3.45 -19.63
N GLU A 787 8.83 -3.01 -18.66
CA GLU A 787 7.38 -3.13 -18.64
C GLU A 787 6.74 -1.73 -18.71
N VAL A 788 5.83 -1.51 -19.65
CA VAL A 788 5.09 -0.26 -19.81
C VAL A 788 3.61 -0.53 -19.65
N ASP A 789 2.96 0.08 -18.66
CA ASP A 789 1.50 0.05 -18.45
C ASP A 789 0.84 1.13 -19.32
N PRO A 790 0.22 0.80 -20.48
CA PRO A 790 -0.34 1.80 -21.39
C PRO A 790 -1.53 2.52 -20.76
N ALA A 791 -2.29 1.83 -19.89
CA ALA A 791 -3.40 2.42 -19.17
C ALA A 791 -2.90 3.43 -18.12
N GLN A 792 -1.78 3.17 -17.45
CA GLN A 792 -1.14 4.17 -16.59
C GLN A 792 -0.63 5.37 -17.40
N LEU A 793 -0.04 5.12 -18.57
CA LEU A 793 0.46 6.19 -19.43
C LEU A 793 -0.66 7.15 -19.84
N LEU A 794 -1.79 6.60 -20.29
CA LEU A 794 -2.97 7.39 -20.65
C LEU A 794 -3.55 8.15 -19.44
N ARG A 795 -3.55 7.54 -18.24
CA ARG A 795 -3.98 8.22 -17.01
C ARG A 795 -3.08 9.40 -16.66
N ASN A 796 -1.76 9.24 -16.77
CA ASN A 796 -0.81 10.32 -16.50
C ASN A 796 -1.06 11.51 -17.44
N VAL A 797 -1.33 11.25 -18.73
CA VAL A 797 -1.74 12.28 -19.69
C VAL A 797 -3.03 12.96 -19.25
N ARG A 798 -4.06 12.20 -18.83
CA ARG A 798 -5.33 12.75 -18.35
C ARG A 798 -5.16 13.64 -17.11
N THR A 799 -4.27 13.25 -16.19
CA THR A 799 -3.98 14.01 -14.96
C THR A 799 -3.36 15.36 -15.30
N ASP A 800 -2.28 15.41 -16.08
CA ASP A 800 -1.62 16.68 -16.43
C ASP A 800 -2.47 17.54 -17.37
N CYS A 801 -3.28 16.93 -18.23
CA CYS A 801 -4.14 17.64 -19.17
C CYS A 801 -5.53 17.96 -18.59
N ALA A 802 -5.78 17.71 -17.31
CA ALA A 802 -7.06 18.02 -16.68
C ALA A 802 -7.37 19.54 -16.81
N GLY A 803 -8.59 19.87 -17.26
CA GLY A 803 -9.01 21.27 -17.45
C GLY A 803 -8.55 21.94 -18.74
N THR A 804 -7.82 21.25 -19.62
CA THR A 804 -7.36 21.80 -20.92
C THR A 804 -8.38 21.65 -22.06
N GLY A 805 -9.44 20.85 -21.86
CA GLY A 805 -10.48 20.60 -22.88
C GLY A 805 -10.05 19.74 -24.07
N LEU A 806 -8.91 19.04 -23.97
CA LEU A 806 -8.41 18.16 -25.05
C LEU A 806 -9.36 16.99 -25.35
N SER A 807 -9.47 16.63 -26.63
CA SER A 807 -10.21 15.44 -27.07
C SER A 807 -9.49 14.14 -26.68
N GLU A 808 -10.22 13.02 -26.66
CA GLU A 808 -9.66 11.71 -26.34
C GLU A 808 -8.58 11.28 -27.34
N GLU A 809 -8.74 11.64 -28.62
CA GLU A 809 -7.76 11.40 -29.69
C GLU A 809 -6.46 12.18 -29.44
N ALA A 810 -6.56 13.44 -29.02
CA ALA A 810 -5.38 14.25 -28.69
C ALA A 810 -4.62 13.66 -27.48
N MET A 811 -5.34 13.16 -26.48
CA MET A 811 -4.73 12.47 -25.33
C MET A 811 -4.06 11.16 -25.75
N LYS A 812 -4.71 10.36 -26.62
CA LYS A 812 -4.11 9.15 -27.22
C LYS A 812 -2.84 9.49 -28.02
N GLY A 813 -2.86 10.57 -28.79
CA GLY A 813 -1.69 11.07 -29.53
C GLY A 813 -0.49 11.38 -28.63
N ARG A 814 -0.70 12.09 -27.51
CA ARG A 814 0.36 12.33 -26.50
C ARG A 814 0.89 11.04 -25.87
N THR A 815 0.00 10.09 -25.62
CA THR A 815 0.34 8.79 -25.05
C THR A 815 1.23 7.98 -26.03
N ARG A 816 0.84 7.92 -27.31
CA ARG A 816 1.61 7.33 -28.41
C ARG A 816 2.97 8.02 -28.61
N ALA A 817 3.00 9.36 -28.51
CA ALA A 817 4.23 10.15 -28.62
C ALA A 817 5.22 9.88 -27.47
N SER A 818 4.72 9.65 -26.25
CA SER A 818 5.55 9.28 -25.10
C SER A 818 6.21 7.91 -25.28
N TRP A 819 5.48 6.92 -25.82
CA TRP A 819 6.06 5.63 -26.23
C TRP A 819 7.11 5.79 -27.35
N CYS A 820 6.83 6.63 -28.35
CA CYS A 820 7.79 6.93 -29.42
C CYS A 820 9.10 7.49 -28.88
N LEU A 821 9.03 8.44 -27.94
CA LEU A 821 10.21 9.02 -27.29
C LEU A 821 11.06 7.98 -26.54
N LEU A 822 10.42 7.03 -25.87
CA LEU A 822 11.11 5.88 -25.27
C LEU A 822 11.77 5.00 -26.35
N GLY A 823 11.04 4.69 -27.43
CA GLY A 823 11.55 3.95 -28.58
C GLY A 823 12.77 4.60 -29.22
N LEU A 824 12.84 5.93 -29.30
CA LEU A 824 14.02 6.65 -29.78
C LEU A 824 15.23 6.47 -28.86
N ALA A 825 15.05 6.56 -27.54
CA ALA A 825 16.13 6.30 -26.58
C ALA A 825 16.62 4.85 -26.65
N LEU A 826 15.71 3.90 -26.89
CA LEU A 826 16.04 2.48 -27.10
C LEU A 826 16.77 2.24 -28.44
N ALA A 827 16.50 3.05 -29.47
CA ALA A 827 17.25 3.00 -30.72
C ALA A 827 18.69 3.49 -30.49
N GLU A 828 18.89 4.51 -29.65
CA GLU A 828 20.22 4.98 -29.24
C GLU A 828 20.99 3.93 -28.41
N LEU A 829 20.30 3.18 -27.54
CA LEU A 829 20.83 2.00 -26.84
C LEU A 829 21.26 0.92 -27.82
N SER A 830 20.38 0.59 -28.78
CA SER A 830 20.64 -0.42 -29.81
C SER A 830 21.76 -0.04 -30.76
N ALA A 831 22.01 1.25 -30.95
CA ALA A 831 23.14 1.78 -31.71
C ALA A 831 24.46 1.82 -30.91
N GLY A 832 24.45 1.44 -29.63
CA GLY A 832 25.61 1.50 -28.74
C GLY A 832 25.99 2.92 -28.29
N THR A 833 25.15 3.92 -28.54
CA THR A 833 25.40 5.34 -28.20
C THR A 833 24.92 5.71 -26.80
N LEU A 834 24.10 4.85 -26.17
CA LEU A 834 23.69 4.96 -24.77
C LEU A 834 24.40 3.88 -23.95
N PRO A 835 25.53 4.20 -23.28
CA PRO A 835 26.22 3.27 -22.41
C PRO A 835 25.50 3.13 -21.05
N LEU A 836 25.68 1.98 -20.39
CA LEU A 836 25.10 1.67 -19.07
C LEU A 836 26.18 1.50 -18.00
N GLY A 837 25.89 1.91 -16.76
CA GLY A 837 26.81 1.80 -15.62
C GLY A 837 27.43 3.13 -15.18
N GLY A 838 28.33 3.08 -14.19
CA GLY A 838 28.89 4.27 -13.52
C GLY A 838 30.18 4.82 -14.13
N LYS A 839 30.79 4.12 -15.09
CA LYS A 839 32.13 4.45 -15.65
C LYS A 839 32.10 4.65 -17.17
N THR A 840 30.99 5.13 -17.70
CA THR A 840 30.75 5.28 -19.14
C THR A 840 31.74 6.21 -19.85
N THR A 841 32.20 7.25 -19.18
CA THR A 841 33.22 8.19 -19.70
C THR A 841 34.65 7.63 -19.65
N ARG A 842 34.85 6.44 -19.09
CA ARG A 842 36.14 5.75 -18.99
C ARG A 842 36.24 4.53 -19.92
N GLY A 843 35.29 4.40 -20.85
CA GLY A 843 35.29 3.32 -21.85
C GLY A 843 34.61 2.02 -21.41
N LEU A 844 33.94 2.01 -20.25
CA LEU A 844 33.13 0.87 -19.79
C LEU A 844 31.65 1.10 -20.12
N GLY A 845 30.85 0.03 -20.10
CA GLY A 845 29.40 0.13 -20.22
C GLY A 845 28.88 0.22 -21.64
N GLN A 846 29.69 -0.11 -22.65
CA GLN A 846 29.21 -0.21 -24.03
C GLN A 846 28.13 -1.29 -24.12
N VAL A 847 27.10 -1.06 -24.91
CA VAL A 847 25.98 -1.99 -25.09
C VAL A 847 25.95 -2.48 -26.53
N GLU A 848 25.81 -3.79 -26.70
CA GLU A 848 25.55 -4.45 -27.97
C GLU A 848 24.23 -5.21 -27.86
N VAL A 849 23.23 -4.79 -28.64
CA VAL A 849 21.90 -5.42 -28.65
C VAL A 849 21.85 -6.50 -29.71
N THR A 850 21.52 -7.73 -29.31
CA THR A 850 21.42 -8.90 -30.18
C THR A 850 19.98 -9.23 -30.55
N GLY A 851 19.02 -8.88 -29.69
CA GLY A 851 17.61 -9.20 -29.87
C GLY A 851 16.68 -8.18 -29.21
N ILE A 852 15.52 -7.95 -29.83
CA ILE A 852 14.44 -7.13 -29.25
C ILE A 852 13.12 -7.85 -29.49
N SER A 853 12.33 -8.03 -28.44
CA SER A 853 10.99 -8.60 -28.52
C SER A 853 9.98 -7.74 -27.76
N VAL A 854 8.78 -7.57 -28.32
CA VAL A 854 7.66 -6.82 -27.71
C VAL A 854 6.46 -7.73 -27.61
N SER A 855 5.98 -7.93 -26.38
CA SER A 855 4.83 -8.79 -26.06
C SER A 855 3.78 -8.02 -25.26
N GLY A 856 2.52 -8.46 -25.33
CA GLY A 856 1.43 -7.86 -24.56
C GLY A 856 1.04 -6.44 -24.98
N ALA A 857 1.37 -6.03 -26.21
CA ALA A 857 1.01 -4.72 -26.74
C ALA A 857 -0.52 -4.56 -26.83
N ASP A 858 -1.04 -3.40 -26.40
CA ASP A 858 -2.48 -3.13 -26.33
C ASP A 858 -3.11 -2.80 -27.70
N GLY A 859 -2.30 -2.62 -28.74
CA GLY A 859 -2.72 -2.35 -30.11
C GLY A 859 -3.29 -0.95 -30.35
N THR A 860 -3.59 -0.21 -29.27
CA THR A 860 -4.14 1.16 -29.34
C THR A 860 -3.04 2.19 -29.12
N ILE A 861 -2.38 2.11 -27.97
CA ILE A 861 -1.30 3.02 -27.58
C ILE A 861 0.04 2.46 -28.08
N ILE A 862 0.30 1.19 -27.83
CA ILE A 862 1.48 0.47 -28.31
C ILE A 862 1.02 -0.52 -29.36
N THR A 863 1.36 -0.25 -30.62
CA THR A 863 1.12 -1.13 -31.75
C THR A 863 1.98 -2.39 -31.62
N ALA A 864 1.37 -3.58 -31.67
CA ALA A 864 2.12 -4.83 -31.69
C ALA A 864 3.03 -4.90 -32.94
N PRO A 865 4.26 -5.44 -32.84
CA PRO A 865 5.08 -5.77 -34.00
C PRO A 865 4.45 -6.88 -34.87
N ALA A 866 5.03 -7.18 -36.04
CA ALA A 866 4.48 -8.20 -36.94
C ALA A 866 4.66 -9.63 -36.40
N SER A 867 5.81 -9.85 -35.78
CA SER A 867 6.17 -10.99 -34.93
C SER A 867 6.51 -10.44 -33.54
N GLU A 868 6.35 -11.25 -32.50
CA GLU A 868 6.75 -10.87 -31.13
C GLU A 868 8.22 -10.41 -31.07
N THR A 869 9.08 -11.08 -31.83
CA THR A 869 10.47 -10.66 -32.08
C THR A 869 10.52 -9.54 -33.11
N LEU A 870 11.00 -8.37 -32.70
CA LEU A 870 11.28 -7.22 -33.56
C LEU A 870 12.65 -7.35 -34.25
N TRP A 871 13.64 -7.90 -33.54
CA TRP A 871 14.98 -8.15 -34.04
C TRP A 871 15.54 -9.43 -33.41
N PRO A 872 16.19 -10.33 -34.18
CA PRO A 872 16.39 -10.28 -35.63
C PRO A 872 15.09 -10.50 -36.43
N THR A 873 14.98 -9.90 -37.61
CA THR A 873 13.80 -10.08 -38.48
C THR A 873 13.92 -11.40 -39.25
N HIS A 874 13.19 -12.44 -38.83
CA HIS A 874 13.29 -13.78 -39.42
C HIS A 874 12.71 -13.91 -40.84
N ASP A 875 11.81 -13.00 -41.25
CA ASP A 875 11.01 -13.13 -42.49
C ASP A 875 11.33 -12.10 -43.59
N ALA A 876 12.45 -11.38 -43.50
CA ALA A 876 12.79 -10.35 -44.49
C ALA A 876 13.90 -10.85 -45.44
N GLU A 877 13.55 -11.08 -46.71
CA GLU A 877 14.51 -11.26 -47.81
C GLU A 877 14.52 -10.01 -48.71
N GLY A 878 15.70 -9.41 -48.94
CA GLY A 878 15.89 -8.27 -49.84
C GLY A 878 16.58 -7.04 -49.22
N PRO A 879 16.78 -5.94 -49.98
CA PRO A 879 17.50 -4.74 -49.52
C PRO A 879 16.75 -3.88 -48.47
N ALA A 880 15.52 -4.26 -48.09
CA ALA A 880 14.69 -3.58 -47.09
C ALA A 880 14.82 -4.18 -45.67
N VAL A 881 15.72 -5.15 -45.47
CA VAL A 881 16.00 -5.76 -44.16
C VAL A 881 16.73 -4.74 -43.28
N PRO A 882 16.27 -4.47 -42.05
CA PRO A 882 16.99 -3.61 -41.12
C PRO A 882 18.42 -4.12 -40.90
N GLN A 883 19.41 -3.22 -40.94
CA GLN A 883 20.82 -3.61 -40.82
C GLN A 883 21.22 -4.01 -39.40
N ASN A 884 20.49 -3.51 -38.40
CA ASN A 884 20.70 -3.80 -36.98
C ASN A 884 19.43 -3.49 -36.19
N ALA A 885 19.45 -3.82 -34.88
CA ALA A 885 18.35 -3.60 -33.95
C ALA A 885 17.84 -2.14 -33.93
N ALA A 886 18.73 -1.15 -34.03
CA ALA A 886 18.34 0.26 -34.05
C ALA A 886 17.51 0.60 -35.31
N HIS A 887 17.94 0.13 -36.48
CA HIS A 887 17.17 0.30 -37.73
C HIS A 887 15.82 -0.42 -37.67
N ALA A 888 15.76 -1.60 -37.06
CA ALA A 888 14.52 -2.35 -36.90
C ALA A 888 13.53 -1.58 -36.02
N LEU A 889 14.00 -1.02 -34.91
CA LEU A 889 13.19 -0.21 -34.01
C LEU A 889 12.72 1.09 -34.66
N LEU A 890 13.58 1.77 -35.43
CA LEU A 890 13.19 2.97 -36.18
C LEU A 890 12.21 2.66 -37.32
N ALA A 891 12.30 1.51 -37.96
CA ALA A 891 11.34 1.05 -38.98
C ALA A 891 9.98 0.75 -38.33
N TYR A 892 9.98 0.07 -37.18
CA TYR A 892 8.78 -0.15 -36.36
C TYR A 892 8.12 1.15 -35.95
N LEU A 893 8.89 2.13 -35.47
CA LEU A 893 8.36 3.44 -35.10
C LEU A 893 7.77 4.21 -36.30
N ARG A 894 8.26 3.95 -37.52
CA ARG A 894 7.72 4.52 -38.77
C ARG A 894 6.50 3.77 -39.32
N GLY A 895 6.22 2.56 -38.82
CA GLY A 895 5.15 1.70 -39.35
C GLY A 895 5.55 0.90 -40.60
N GLU A 896 6.85 0.79 -40.90
CA GLU A 896 7.41 0.08 -42.06
C GLU A 896 7.78 -1.38 -41.69
N PRO A 897 7.66 -2.37 -42.62
CA PRO A 897 7.11 -2.28 -43.99
C PRO A 897 5.59 -2.50 -44.06
N GLY A 898 4.93 -2.74 -42.92
CA GLY A 898 3.55 -3.22 -42.87
C GLY A 898 2.45 -2.17 -43.13
N GLY A 899 2.80 -0.92 -43.43
CA GLY A 899 1.82 0.17 -43.63
C GLY A 899 0.97 0.46 -42.39
N ARG A 900 1.47 0.11 -41.20
CA ARG A 900 0.76 0.29 -39.92
C ARG A 900 0.80 1.76 -39.52
N GLU A 901 -0.12 2.17 -38.65
CA GLU A 901 -0.07 3.50 -38.05
C GLU A 901 1.21 3.65 -37.22
N GLY A 902 2.19 4.33 -37.80
CA GLY A 902 3.45 4.68 -37.14
C GLY A 902 3.25 5.73 -36.05
N TYR A 903 4.35 6.10 -35.42
CA TYR A 903 4.41 7.13 -34.37
C TYR A 903 4.98 8.44 -34.92
N THR A 904 4.57 8.80 -36.13
CA THR A 904 4.96 10.05 -36.79
C THR A 904 4.28 11.25 -36.11
N GLY A 905 4.84 12.45 -36.25
CA GLY A 905 4.30 13.66 -35.61
C GLY A 905 4.47 13.74 -34.08
N TRP A 906 5.15 12.77 -33.45
CA TRP A 906 5.33 12.73 -31.98
C TRP A 906 5.87 14.04 -31.38
N ALA A 907 6.75 14.74 -32.11
CA ALA A 907 7.39 15.98 -31.66
C ALA A 907 6.40 17.13 -31.46
N GLU A 908 5.26 17.12 -32.16
CA GLU A 908 4.20 18.12 -32.00
C GLU A 908 3.57 18.07 -30.61
N TYR A 909 3.64 16.90 -29.96
CA TYR A 909 3.12 16.66 -28.61
C TYR A 909 4.11 16.99 -27.50
N LEU A 910 5.32 17.48 -27.81
CA LEU A 910 6.27 17.96 -26.79
C LEU A 910 5.79 19.25 -26.12
N ARG A 911 4.97 20.05 -26.81
CA ARG A 911 4.37 21.26 -26.24
C ARG A 911 3.32 20.92 -25.20
N GLU A 912 3.38 21.59 -24.06
CA GLU A 912 2.32 21.53 -23.07
C GLU A 912 1.04 22.19 -23.61
N PRO A 913 -0.15 21.61 -23.35
CA PRO A 913 -1.40 22.22 -23.74
C PRO A 913 -1.65 23.51 -22.96
N ALA A 914 -2.12 24.56 -23.65
CA ALA A 914 -2.55 25.78 -22.99
C ALA A 914 -3.76 25.49 -22.08
N VAL A 915 -3.73 25.99 -20.85
CA VAL A 915 -4.90 25.96 -19.96
C VAL A 915 -6.00 26.80 -20.59
N ALA A 916 -7.22 26.25 -20.68
CA ALA A 916 -8.36 27.00 -21.19
C ALA A 916 -8.59 28.22 -20.28
N THR A 917 -8.23 29.41 -20.76
CA THR A 917 -8.64 30.64 -20.10
C THR A 917 -10.16 30.71 -20.22
N ASN A 918 -10.88 30.62 -19.09
CA ASN A 918 -12.29 30.96 -19.01
C ASN A 918 -12.43 32.45 -19.34
N GLY A 919 -12.46 32.76 -20.64
CA GLY A 919 -12.81 34.07 -21.14
C GLY A 919 -14.27 34.32 -20.83
N VAL A 920 -14.52 35.21 -19.87
CA VAL A 920 -15.78 35.97 -19.88
C VAL A 920 -15.85 36.60 -21.27
N PRO A 921 -16.90 36.35 -22.06
CA PRO A 921 -17.00 36.94 -23.39
C PRO A 921 -17.04 38.46 -23.23
N ALA A 922 -16.05 39.13 -23.82
CA ALA A 922 -16.06 40.56 -24.01
C ALA A 922 -17.06 40.88 -25.12
N ASP A 923 -18.35 40.86 -24.79
CA ASP A 923 -19.44 41.38 -25.64
C ASP A 923 -20.69 41.63 -24.79
N VAL A 924 -20.68 42.74 -24.04
CA VAL A 924 -21.89 43.53 -23.79
C VAL A 924 -21.45 45.00 -23.79
N GLU A 925 -21.31 45.58 -24.98
CA GLU A 925 -21.61 47.00 -25.15
C GLU A 925 -23.10 47.18 -24.81
N GLY A 926 -23.34 47.73 -23.62
CA GLY A 926 -24.62 48.29 -23.22
C GLY A 926 -24.51 49.81 -23.15
N GLU A 927 -24.56 50.45 -24.32
CA GLU A 927 -25.17 51.76 -24.50
C GLU A 927 -26.63 51.67 -23.95
N ASN A 928 -27.24 52.57 -23.18
CA ASN A 928 -26.97 53.98 -22.85
C ASN A 928 -26.44 54.79 -24.03
N GLN A 929 -27.02 54.59 -25.22
CA GLN A 929 -28.31 55.16 -25.65
C GLN A 929 -29.17 54.10 -26.33
#